data_AF-Q9NGW7-F1
#
_entry.id   AF-Q9NGW7-F1
#
_cell.length_a   1.000
_cell.length_b   1.000
_cell.length_c   1.000
_cell.angle_alpha   90.00
_cell.angle_beta   90.00
_cell.angle_gamma   90.00
#
_symmetry.space_group_name_H-M   'P 1'
#
loop_
_entity.id
_entity.type
_entity.pdbx_description
1 polymer ?
#
loop_
_entity_poly.entity_id
_entity_poly.type
_entity_poly.pdbx_seq_one_letter_code
_entity_poly.pdbx_strand_id
1 'polypeptide(L)'
;KEDENQVEFNLHVFLICSSMALHFGWYLFNLGSIDYKCFVTMKKVDNIKCATHAKVTPGKHMGMKQLCPISRHLHRAPSSISSASSTSVNIVGNGSNVGKISTKHLSEKEFKDLQYSIEFQKRKLVYNPDKKQFEKIKFHIPLDSEELLNQARSYETDEQIELAAMKYGLNRFDIPIPTFLALYKEQAIAPFFVFQVFCVLLWCLEEYVFYCLFSLFMLLVFEATVVKSRLSNLNSLRNMSSKPTFPIYVYRLNQWKQINTTEILPGDIVSIGRGASEATSTLPCDMILLSGGCVVNEAMLTGESTPHHKESIKDRKSTKPLDLKNEKIHILYGGTTIVQHTPSEKLARVSKPPDRGCIAYAYKTGFNTNQGRLMRTIWFSSERVTANNKESFLFILFLLTFAIAASAYLFNKGIRENNRSKYKLLLNCIMVITSVVPPELPMELSLAVNNSLISLIKLGIYCTEPFRIPFAGKVDVCCFDKTGTLTTDDLVLQGIANCPKKYITANNDHEDVDIDSTTTDTTTTNTTTTTTTTTSTTKEEQESSLTSTTFVQPSELADVIQFILAGCHSLVLIDNKLVGDPMEMAGLKSIPFTCKADKISHQKKPINIEIVHRYHFSSELKRMTTICNVVYTKNLQCNTYAFSKGAPEIMKPFFNDKSLPDNYDQCFKSYSRQGSRVLALGYKRFESGLNVSQYKSMERDSVESNLEFGGFIIFDCPLKPDSKESIEMLMNSSHRIVMITGDNSLTACHVGKQLGFVQENKQTIILQKIKNSNNNNNNEKNEEKEENNNNDNDNNNLGEWVSVDESIIIPLENGNENHLNQLDKDYNLCIGGNSLDLVIGDKNLEKDLYLVKVFARVSPEQKQMILTNFKVNGHYTLMAGDGTNDVGALKQAHVGIAILNKGEFKPPPEINLREIFNQAKQRQMQEQLRRNGDPRAAAELAQKQAADLAQRMQQDNEVQMVKLGDASIAAPFTSKSSAVKPITHIIRQGRCTLVTTFQMYKILALNSLITAYGLSVLYLDGVKLGDTQATISGMLIAVCFLFISTSKPLMKLANKRPNPNLFSPYMMCSILLQFALHLVCIIFIVHQSQLRIGTNRPDPDSPFAPNLLNSAVFLMSNAMQVATFAVNYKGHPFMQSLSENKPLLYALSFVWGLGLLLATEIIPPLNSMLELVEFPDSTFRLYMVGAIILDLVGAWFIEKVCSVLLKN
;
A
#
# COMPACT_ATOMS: atom_id res chain seq x y z
N LYS A 1 65.72 28.37 9.48
CA LYS A 1 65.13 28.82 10.77
C LYS A 1 63.70 29.34 10.62
N GLU A 2 63.40 30.46 9.94
CA GLU A 2 61.99 30.86 9.73
C GLU A 2 61.24 29.86 8.82
N ASP A 3 61.85 29.39 7.73
CA ASP A 3 61.25 28.35 6.88
C ASP A 3 61.11 26.98 7.56
N GLU A 4 62.02 26.63 8.47
CA GLU A 4 61.95 25.38 9.24
C GLU A 4 60.82 25.42 10.27
N ASN A 5 60.66 26.54 10.98
CA ASN A 5 59.56 26.74 11.92
C ASN A 5 58.19 26.77 11.19
N GLN A 6 58.14 27.32 9.97
CA GLN A 6 56.93 27.32 9.14
C GLN A 6 56.54 25.90 8.70
N VAL A 7 57.52 25.08 8.30
CA VAL A 7 57.31 23.68 7.92
C VAL A 7 56.86 22.85 9.12
N GLU A 8 57.48 23.04 10.29
CA GLU A 8 57.11 22.35 11.53
C GLU A 8 55.70 22.75 12.00
N PHE A 9 55.35 24.04 11.92
CA PHE A 9 54.01 24.54 12.21
C PHE A 9 52.95 23.94 11.25
N ASN A 10 53.22 23.93 9.94
CA ASN A 10 52.32 23.33 8.95
C ASN A 10 52.17 21.82 9.14
N LEU A 11 53.24 21.12 9.53
CA LEU A 11 53.19 19.70 9.85
C LEU A 11 52.34 19.42 11.10
N HIS A 12 52.48 20.23 12.15
CA HIS A 12 51.64 20.14 13.35
C HIS A 12 50.17 20.40 13.04
N VAL A 13 49.86 21.44 12.26
CA VAL A 13 48.48 21.73 11.83
C VAL A 13 47.92 20.57 11.01
N PHE A 14 48.69 20.03 10.06
CA PHE A 14 48.28 18.86 9.27
C PHE A 14 48.01 17.62 10.13
N LEU A 15 48.89 17.32 11.09
CA LEU A 15 48.72 16.20 12.03
C LEU A 15 47.48 16.38 12.91
N ILE A 16 47.22 17.59 13.40
CA ILE A 16 46.03 17.92 14.19
C ILE A 16 44.76 17.76 13.33
N CYS A 17 44.74 18.34 12.13
CA CYS A 17 43.59 18.22 11.22
C CYS A 17 43.35 16.77 10.78
N SER A 18 44.40 16.00 10.48
CA SER A 18 44.30 14.58 10.12
C SER A 18 43.79 13.74 11.29
N SER A 19 44.28 14.01 12.51
CA SER A 19 43.77 13.38 13.73
C SER A 19 42.29 13.72 13.97
N MET A 20 41.89 14.98 13.81
CA MET A 20 40.49 15.40 13.92
C MET A 20 39.61 14.75 12.85
N ALA A 21 40.08 14.67 11.61
CA ALA A 21 39.36 14.02 10.51
C ALA A 21 39.20 12.51 10.73
N LEU A 22 40.24 11.83 11.23
CA LEU A 22 40.17 10.43 11.62
C LEU A 22 39.20 10.22 12.79
N HIS A 23 39.24 11.10 13.79
CA HIS A 23 38.32 11.04 14.93
C HIS A 23 36.86 11.28 14.51
N PHE A 24 36.64 12.20 13.56
CA PHE A 24 35.33 12.47 12.99
C PHE A 24 34.83 11.33 12.10
N GLY A 25 35.70 10.80 11.23
CA GLY A 25 35.40 9.61 10.40
C GLY A 25 35.07 8.39 11.27
N TRP A 26 35.81 8.19 12.35
CA TRP A 26 35.53 7.14 13.35
C TRP A 26 34.19 7.36 14.06
N TYR A 27 33.86 8.61 14.40
CA TYR A 27 32.54 8.97 14.97
C TYR A 27 31.39 8.68 13.99
N LEU A 28 31.55 9.03 12.71
CA LEU A 28 30.57 8.75 11.66
C LEU A 28 30.37 7.24 11.43
N PHE A 29 31.46 6.47 11.42
CA PHE A 29 31.40 5.02 11.23
C PHE A 29 30.68 4.32 12.40
N ASN A 30 30.83 4.83 13.62
CA ASN A 30 30.07 4.39 14.80
C ASN A 30 28.55 4.65 14.70
N LEU A 31 28.12 5.59 13.87
CA LEU A 31 26.70 5.91 13.66
C LEU A 31 26.05 5.04 12.56
N GLY A 32 26.82 4.60 11.56
CA GLY A 32 26.30 3.95 10.36
C GLY A 32 25.96 2.47 10.48
N SER A 33 26.67 1.69 11.30
CA SER A 33 26.44 0.24 11.46
C SER A 33 26.28 -0.18 12.92
N ILE A 34 25.20 -0.90 13.21
CA ILE A 34 24.94 -1.44 14.56
C ILE A 34 25.97 -2.50 14.93
N ASP A 35 26.42 -3.32 13.97
CA ASP A 35 27.44 -4.34 14.24
C ASP A 35 28.76 -3.69 14.64
N TYR A 36 29.15 -2.60 13.95
CA TYR A 36 30.35 -1.86 14.29
C TYR A 36 30.19 -1.10 15.62
N LYS A 37 29.05 -0.44 15.84
CA LYS A 37 28.75 0.21 17.11
C LYS A 37 28.84 -0.78 18.28
N CYS A 38 28.33 -2.01 18.10
CA CYS A 38 28.47 -3.06 19.10
C CYS A 38 29.93 -3.44 19.32
N PHE A 39 30.72 -3.60 18.25
CA PHE A 39 32.15 -3.94 18.36
C PHE A 39 32.97 -2.89 19.11
N VAL A 40 32.72 -1.60 18.86
CA VAL A 40 33.49 -0.50 19.45
C VAL A 40 33.04 -0.16 20.86
N THR A 41 31.73 -0.07 21.09
CA THR A 41 31.20 0.47 22.36
C THR A 41 30.85 -0.60 23.39
N MET A 42 30.75 -1.88 22.98
CA MET A 42 30.26 -2.95 23.84
C MET A 42 31.15 -4.19 23.77
N LYS A 43 31.35 -4.84 24.92
CA LYS A 43 31.98 -6.16 24.97
C LYS A 43 30.90 -7.23 25.01
N LYS A 44 31.04 -8.29 24.21
CA LYS A 44 30.13 -9.45 24.28
C LYS A 44 30.30 -10.14 25.65
N VAL A 45 29.18 -10.46 26.28
CA VAL A 45 29.14 -11.14 27.58
C VAL A 45 28.18 -12.32 27.50
N ASP A 46 28.58 -13.47 28.05
CA ASP A 46 27.78 -14.70 27.99
C ASP A 46 26.80 -14.85 29.17
N ASN A 47 26.92 -13.99 30.19
CA ASN A 47 26.03 -13.94 31.34
C ASN A 47 25.03 -12.77 31.24
N ILE A 48 23.74 -13.10 31.22
CA ILE A 48 22.64 -12.12 31.16
C ILE A 48 22.65 -11.13 32.32
N LYS A 49 23.14 -11.54 33.51
CA LYS A 49 23.16 -10.68 34.71
C LYS A 49 24.04 -9.43 34.51
N CYS A 50 25.12 -9.57 33.75
CA CYS A 50 26.08 -8.50 33.46
C CYS A 50 25.71 -7.72 32.19
N ALA A 51 24.81 -8.25 31.36
CA ALA A 51 24.41 -7.62 30.11
C ALA A 51 23.50 -6.39 30.36
N THR A 52 23.76 -5.32 29.61
CA THR A 52 22.94 -4.09 29.61
C THR A 52 22.08 -3.98 28.35
N HIS A 53 22.57 -4.51 27.23
CA HIS A 53 21.91 -4.48 25.93
C HIS A 53 22.01 -5.85 25.25
N ALA A 54 21.04 -6.14 24.38
CA ALA A 54 20.99 -7.31 23.53
C ALA A 54 20.97 -6.87 22.06
N LYS A 55 21.86 -7.43 21.24
CA LYS A 55 21.83 -7.27 19.78
C LYS A 55 20.84 -8.28 19.18
N VAL A 56 19.77 -7.80 18.57
CA VAL A 56 18.75 -8.65 17.94
C VAL A 56 18.94 -8.65 16.43
N THR A 57 19.12 -9.85 15.86
CA THR A 57 19.19 -10.05 14.40
C THR A 57 17.89 -10.70 13.94
N PRO A 58 17.04 -9.99 13.17
CA PRO A 58 15.80 -10.57 12.66
C PRO A 58 16.06 -11.60 11.55
N GLY A 59 15.06 -12.45 11.27
CA GLY A 59 15.08 -13.36 10.11
C GLY A 59 15.00 -12.59 8.78
N LYS A 60 15.26 -13.28 7.66
CA LYS A 60 15.16 -12.69 6.31
C LYS A 60 13.77 -12.03 6.13
N HIS A 61 13.74 -10.78 5.68
CA HIS A 61 12.52 -9.98 5.46
C HIS A 61 11.70 -9.57 6.71
N MET A 62 12.27 -9.68 7.93
CA MET A 62 11.60 -9.25 9.18
C MET A 62 12.16 -7.95 9.79
N GLY A 63 12.75 -7.08 8.96
CA GLY A 63 13.26 -5.77 9.38
C GLY A 63 14.78 -5.69 9.60
N MET A 64 15.25 -4.59 10.18
CA MET A 64 16.68 -4.33 10.40
C MET A 64 17.17 -4.80 11.78
N LYS A 65 18.48 -5.06 11.90
CA LYS A 65 19.14 -5.33 13.18
C LYS A 65 18.87 -4.18 14.16
N GLN A 66 18.70 -4.48 15.44
CA GLN A 66 18.49 -3.45 16.47
C GLN A 66 19.28 -3.78 17.74
N LEU A 67 19.77 -2.75 18.41
CA LEU A 67 20.32 -2.85 19.76
C LEU A 67 19.21 -2.51 20.76
N CYS A 68 18.78 -3.50 21.53
CA CYS A 68 17.70 -3.38 22.50
C CYS A 68 18.27 -3.31 23.92
N PRO A 69 17.89 -2.34 24.76
CA PRO A 69 18.25 -2.34 26.17
C PRO A 69 17.56 -3.50 26.90
N ILE A 70 18.22 -4.07 27.91
CA ILE A 70 17.65 -5.11 28.78
C ILE A 70 17.03 -4.44 30.00
N SER A 71 15.70 -4.51 30.09
CA SER A 71 14.94 -4.04 31.25
C SER A 71 14.96 -5.09 32.35
N ARG A 72 15.12 -4.64 33.60
CA ARG A 72 15.20 -5.46 34.81
C ARG A 72 14.03 -5.07 35.73
N HIS A 73 13.17 -6.02 36.05
CA HIS A 73 12.01 -5.80 36.93
C HIS A 73 12.05 -6.78 38.10
N LEU A 74 11.68 -6.35 39.30
CA LEU A 74 11.51 -7.26 40.45
C LEU A 74 10.16 -7.97 40.34
N HIS A 75 10.12 -9.25 40.72
CA HIS A 75 8.91 -10.09 40.73
C HIS A 75 7.90 -9.69 41.83
N ARG A 76 8.30 -8.84 42.79
CA ARG A 76 7.49 -8.43 43.94
C ARG A 76 7.49 -6.90 44.05
N ALA A 77 6.32 -6.29 44.24
CA ALA A 77 6.25 -4.90 44.69
C ALA A 77 6.96 -4.80 46.05
N PRO A 78 7.77 -3.76 46.32
CA PRO A 78 8.43 -3.62 47.61
C PRO A 78 7.37 -3.41 48.69
N SER A 79 7.10 -4.47 49.45
CA SER A 79 6.20 -4.47 50.60
C SER A 79 6.88 -3.80 51.80
N SER A 80 7.21 -2.51 51.69
CA SER A 80 7.54 -1.61 52.81
C SER A 80 7.98 -0.23 52.32
N ILE A 81 7.04 0.64 51.97
CA ILE A 81 7.24 2.11 52.13
C ILE A 81 5.95 2.66 52.76
N SER A 82 5.80 2.43 54.06
CA SER A 82 4.95 3.28 54.89
C SER A 82 5.68 4.60 55.13
N SER A 83 5.02 5.70 54.72
CA SER A 83 5.28 7.09 55.14
C SER A 83 6.70 7.65 55.01
N ALA A 84 7.03 8.19 53.84
CA ALA A 84 7.74 9.48 53.70
C ALA A 84 7.86 9.88 52.21
N SER A 85 7.39 11.09 51.89
CA SER A 85 7.72 11.90 50.69
C SER A 85 7.69 11.22 49.31
N SER A 86 6.67 11.60 48.54
CA SER A 86 6.58 11.49 47.08
C SER A 86 7.91 11.72 46.35
N THR A 87 8.55 10.63 45.89
CA THR A 87 9.51 10.70 44.77
C THR A 87 9.19 9.56 43.82
N SER A 88 8.43 9.87 42.76
CA SER A 88 8.16 8.95 41.66
C SER A 88 9.48 8.56 40.97
N VAL A 89 9.91 7.31 41.14
CA VAL A 89 11.06 6.76 40.40
C VAL A 89 10.57 6.35 39.01
N ASN A 90 10.56 7.30 38.08
CA ASN A 90 10.47 7.02 36.65
C ASN A 90 11.81 6.45 36.17
N ILE A 91 11.86 5.16 35.84
CA ILE A 91 12.95 4.59 35.04
C ILE A 91 12.48 4.53 33.58
N VAL A 92 12.50 5.69 32.92
CA VAL A 92 12.56 5.78 31.46
C VAL A 92 13.62 6.83 31.13
N GLY A 93 14.80 6.36 30.73
CA GLY A 93 15.84 7.23 30.19
C GLY A 93 15.59 7.50 28.71
N ASN A 94 14.98 8.65 28.40
CA ASN A 94 15.44 9.43 27.24
C ASN A 94 16.84 9.98 27.57
N GLY A 95 17.66 10.14 26.53
CA GLY A 95 19.08 10.48 26.66
C GLY A 95 19.38 11.68 27.56
N SER A 96 20.64 11.72 28.01
CA SER A 96 21.27 12.74 28.87
C SER A 96 20.78 12.79 30.33
N ASN A 97 21.11 11.76 31.11
CA ASN A 97 21.71 11.85 32.45
C ASN A 97 21.72 10.44 33.07
N VAL A 98 22.85 9.74 32.96
CA VAL A 98 23.02 8.39 33.50
C VAL A 98 23.33 8.51 35.01
N GLY A 99 22.28 8.52 35.82
CA GLY A 99 22.41 8.16 37.23
C GLY A 99 22.73 6.67 37.33
N LYS A 100 23.99 6.34 37.66
CA LYS A 100 24.39 4.97 38.04
C LYS A 100 23.62 4.58 39.29
N ILE A 101 22.66 3.65 39.20
CA ILE A 101 22.29 2.86 40.37
C ILE A 101 23.47 1.93 40.64
N SER A 102 24.22 2.20 41.71
CA SER A 102 25.24 1.30 42.23
C SER A 102 24.57 0.01 42.68
N THR A 103 24.87 -1.11 42.03
CA THR A 103 24.39 -2.46 42.34
C THR A 103 24.94 -3.02 43.67
N LYS A 104 25.40 -2.16 44.60
CA LYS A 104 26.08 -2.58 45.84
C LYS A 104 25.15 -2.86 47.03
N HIS A 105 23.84 -2.64 46.92
CA HIS A 105 22.88 -2.88 48.02
C HIS A 105 21.60 -3.59 47.55
N LEU A 106 21.73 -4.73 46.88
CA LEU A 106 20.62 -5.67 46.67
C LEU A 106 21.04 -7.01 47.26
N SER A 107 20.21 -7.57 48.15
CA SER A 107 20.48 -8.85 48.82
C SER A 107 20.48 -10.02 47.82
N GLU A 108 21.21 -11.11 48.11
CA GLU A 108 21.26 -12.30 47.24
C GLU A 108 19.89 -12.93 46.95
N LYS A 109 18.90 -12.71 47.83
CA LYS A 109 17.50 -13.14 47.65
C LYS A 109 16.76 -12.28 46.61
N GLU A 110 16.96 -10.96 46.61
CA GLU A 110 16.35 -10.04 45.63
C GLU A 110 16.92 -10.24 44.21
N PHE A 111 18.14 -10.76 44.10
CA PHE A 111 18.75 -11.11 42.81
C PHE A 111 18.16 -12.35 42.13
N LYS A 112 17.51 -13.26 42.88
CA LYS A 112 16.80 -14.42 42.32
C LYS A 112 15.45 -14.05 41.68
N ASP A 113 14.85 -12.93 42.11
CA ASP A 113 13.52 -12.48 41.70
C ASP A 113 13.55 -11.43 40.57
N LEU A 114 14.69 -11.24 39.90
CA LEU A 114 14.82 -10.31 38.78
C LEU A 114 14.34 -10.94 37.46
N GLN A 115 13.26 -10.41 36.90
CA GLN A 115 12.79 -10.74 35.57
C GLN A 115 13.47 -9.84 34.51
N TYR A 116 14.16 -10.47 33.57
CA TYR A 116 14.78 -9.78 32.43
C TYR A 116 13.81 -9.73 31.26
N SER A 117 13.67 -8.57 30.63
CA SER A 117 12.88 -8.42 29.41
C SER A 117 13.56 -7.51 28.40
N ILE A 118 13.31 -7.76 27.12
CA ILE A 118 13.75 -6.91 26.01
C ILE A 118 12.54 -6.53 25.17
N GLU A 119 12.54 -5.31 24.65
CA GLU A 119 11.53 -4.86 23.70
C GLU A 119 12.17 -4.72 22.31
N PHE A 120 11.76 -5.57 21.37
CA PHE A 120 12.22 -5.55 19.98
C PHE A 120 11.02 -5.33 19.06
N GLN A 121 11.07 -4.32 18.19
CA GLN A 121 9.96 -3.97 17.28
C GLN A 121 8.60 -3.85 18.00
N LYS A 122 8.55 -3.21 19.18
CA LYS A 122 7.33 -3.13 20.03
C LYS A 122 6.78 -4.47 20.51
N ARG A 123 7.61 -5.51 20.50
CA ARG A 123 7.32 -6.82 21.09
C ARG A 123 8.17 -7.03 22.33
N LYS A 124 7.51 -7.21 23.47
CA LYS A 124 8.17 -7.59 24.72
C LYS A 124 8.49 -9.10 24.70
N LEU A 125 9.74 -9.43 24.94
CA LEU A 125 10.25 -10.79 25.13
C LEU A 125 10.74 -10.91 26.57
N VAL A 126 10.39 -12.02 27.22
CA VAL A 126 10.72 -12.27 28.63
C VAL A 126 11.72 -13.42 28.68
N TYR A 127 12.76 -13.26 29.48
CA TYR A 127 13.77 -14.29 29.67
C TYR A 127 13.22 -15.41 30.53
N ASN A 128 13.25 -16.64 30.00
CA ASN A 128 12.94 -17.85 30.75
C ASN A 128 14.24 -18.42 31.35
N PRO A 129 14.41 -18.44 32.68
CA PRO A 129 15.63 -18.90 33.32
C PRO A 129 15.90 -20.40 33.10
N ASP A 130 14.86 -21.22 32.99
CA ASP A 130 14.97 -22.67 32.87
C ASP A 130 15.51 -23.08 31.48
N LYS A 131 15.00 -22.42 30.44
CA LYS A 131 15.40 -22.68 29.04
C LYS A 131 16.58 -21.83 28.58
N LYS A 132 17.03 -20.87 29.38
CA LYS A 132 18.06 -19.86 29.04
C LYS A 132 17.80 -19.13 27.72
N GLN A 133 16.53 -18.86 27.40
CA GLN A 133 16.11 -18.22 26.15
C GLN A 133 15.09 -17.13 26.40
N PHE A 134 15.10 -16.11 25.54
CA PHE A 134 14.03 -15.11 25.50
C PHE A 134 12.81 -15.69 24.78
N GLU A 135 11.73 -15.90 25.52
CA GLU A 135 10.48 -16.37 24.97
C GLU A 135 9.49 -15.23 24.76
N LYS A 136 8.56 -15.45 23.83
CA LYS A 136 7.40 -14.58 23.62
C LYS A 136 6.49 -14.71 24.83
N ILE A 137 5.88 -13.62 25.29
CA ILE A 137 4.87 -13.68 26.35
C ILE A 137 3.77 -14.63 25.92
N LYS A 138 3.61 -15.73 26.67
CA LYS A 138 2.48 -16.64 26.53
C LYS A 138 1.31 -16.03 27.30
N PHE A 139 0.24 -15.74 26.59
CA PHE A 139 -1.03 -15.35 27.20
C PHE A 139 -1.67 -16.64 27.70
N HIS A 140 -1.91 -16.73 29.01
CA HIS A 140 -2.56 -17.91 29.57
C HIS A 140 -4.04 -17.83 29.22
N ILE A 141 -4.51 -18.82 28.48
CA ILE A 141 -5.94 -19.04 28.22
C ILE A 141 -6.25 -20.31 29.01
N PRO A 142 -7.16 -20.26 30.00
CA PRO A 142 -7.65 -21.49 30.64
C PRO A 142 -8.14 -22.42 29.53
N LEU A 143 -7.54 -23.61 29.40
CA LEU A 143 -7.81 -24.50 28.26
C LEU A 143 -9.18 -25.17 28.38
N ASP A 144 -9.74 -25.28 29.59
CA ASP A 144 -11.05 -25.89 29.84
C ASP A 144 -12.15 -24.82 29.92
N SER A 145 -13.27 -25.04 29.22
CA SER A 145 -14.42 -24.10 29.19
C SER A 145 -15.07 -23.93 30.56
N GLU A 146 -15.12 -24.99 31.37
CA GLU A 146 -15.60 -24.93 32.75
C GLU A 146 -14.61 -24.20 33.67
N GLU A 147 -13.30 -24.38 33.45
CA GLU A 147 -12.27 -23.64 34.17
C GLU A 147 -12.30 -22.16 33.79
N LEU A 148 -12.57 -21.80 32.54
CA LEU A 148 -12.73 -20.41 32.11
C LEU A 148 -13.99 -19.75 32.69
N LEU A 149 -15.10 -20.47 32.79
CA LEU A 149 -16.34 -19.99 33.42
C LEU A 149 -16.24 -19.91 34.95
N ASN A 150 -15.46 -20.80 35.59
CA ASN A 150 -15.29 -20.88 37.05
C ASN A 150 -14.06 -20.10 37.60
N GLN A 151 -13.00 -19.96 36.80
CA GLN A 151 -11.74 -19.25 37.10
C GLN A 151 -11.56 -17.93 36.31
N ALA A 152 -12.57 -17.42 35.60
CA ALA A 152 -12.59 -16.01 35.19
C ALA A 152 -12.68 -15.12 36.45
N ARG A 153 -11.62 -15.12 37.25
CA ARG A 153 -11.35 -14.15 38.29
C ARG A 153 -10.62 -13.02 37.60
N SER A 154 -11.29 -11.88 37.54
CA SER A 154 -10.58 -10.63 37.30
C SER A 154 -9.67 -10.32 38.51
N TYR A 155 -8.82 -9.31 38.40
CA TYR A 155 -7.88 -8.96 39.46
C TYR A 155 -8.59 -8.57 40.76
N GLU A 156 -8.23 -9.29 41.84
CA GLU A 156 -8.84 -9.14 43.17
C GLU A 156 -8.07 -8.17 44.07
N THR A 157 -6.78 -7.91 43.78
CA THR A 157 -5.92 -6.98 44.52
C THR A 157 -5.18 -6.01 43.60
N ASP A 158 -4.89 -4.81 44.09
CA ASP A 158 -4.15 -3.79 43.33
C ASP A 158 -2.71 -4.26 43.00
N GLU A 159 -2.09 -5.08 43.87
CA GLU A 159 -0.79 -5.70 43.61
C GLU A 159 -0.79 -6.59 42.36
N GLN A 160 -1.87 -7.36 42.14
CA GLN A 160 -2.00 -8.19 40.94
C GLN A 160 -2.14 -7.35 39.67
N ILE A 161 -2.82 -6.19 39.76
CA ILE A 161 -2.98 -5.25 38.66
C ILE A 161 -1.62 -4.65 38.29
N GLU A 162 -0.84 -4.20 39.27
CA GLU A 162 0.50 -3.65 39.02
C GLU A 162 1.45 -4.69 38.41
N LEU A 163 1.45 -5.92 38.96
CA LEU A 163 2.26 -7.01 38.40
C LEU A 163 1.83 -7.36 36.97
N ALA A 164 0.53 -7.38 36.67
CA ALA A 164 0.03 -7.61 35.33
C ALA A 164 0.37 -6.46 34.36
N ALA A 165 0.28 -5.21 34.82
CA ALA A 165 0.66 -4.02 34.05
C ALA A 165 2.16 -4.04 33.72
N MET A 166 3.02 -4.45 34.66
CA MET A 166 4.44 -4.64 34.40
C MET A 166 4.70 -5.81 33.44
N LYS A 167 3.98 -6.92 33.57
CA LYS A 167 4.17 -8.11 32.72
C LYS A 167 3.75 -7.86 31.27
N TYR A 168 2.50 -7.45 31.06
CA TYR A 168 1.89 -7.33 29.72
C TYR A 168 2.06 -5.95 29.09
N GLY A 169 2.18 -4.89 29.88
CA GLY A 169 2.14 -3.51 29.41
C GLY A 169 0.71 -3.00 29.18
N LEU A 170 0.58 -1.68 29.07
CA LEU A 170 -0.67 -0.98 28.81
C LEU A 170 -1.19 -1.24 27.38
N ASN A 171 -2.51 -1.17 27.19
CA ASN A 171 -3.19 -1.31 25.90
C ASN A 171 -3.09 -0.03 25.06
N ARG A 172 -1.88 0.32 24.61
CA ARG A 172 -1.61 1.55 23.83
C ARG A 172 -0.83 1.28 22.56
N PHE A 173 -1.20 2.00 21.49
CA PHE A 173 -0.55 1.97 20.18
C PHE A 173 0.37 3.20 20.01
N ASP A 174 1.35 3.35 20.89
CA ASP A 174 2.24 4.51 20.86
C ASP A 174 3.41 4.29 19.90
N ILE A 175 3.34 4.99 18.77
CA ILE A 175 4.44 5.09 17.82
C ILE A 175 5.21 6.39 18.12
N PRO A 176 6.48 6.31 18.56
CA PRO A 176 7.26 7.51 18.85
C PRO A 176 7.58 8.24 17.54
N ILE A 177 7.16 9.51 17.43
CA ILE A 177 7.58 10.37 16.33
C ILE A 177 8.91 11.02 16.71
N PRO A 178 9.93 10.95 15.86
CA PRO A 178 11.18 11.67 16.10
C PRO A 178 10.94 13.18 16.03
N THR A 179 11.64 13.93 16.89
CA THR A 179 11.57 15.40 16.86
C THR A 179 12.20 15.96 15.58
N PHE A 180 11.84 17.18 15.20
CA PHE A 180 12.44 17.86 14.05
C PHE A 180 13.96 17.83 14.10
N LEU A 181 14.55 18.15 15.26
CA LEU A 181 16.01 18.17 15.43
C LEU A 181 16.64 16.78 15.30
N ALA A 182 15.96 15.72 15.77
CA ALA A 182 16.46 14.36 15.63
C ALA A 182 16.47 13.92 14.15
N LEU A 183 15.39 14.21 13.42
CA LEU A 183 15.30 13.96 11.97
C LEU A 183 16.32 14.80 11.18
N TYR A 184 16.48 16.07 11.55
CA TYR A 184 17.43 16.97 10.91
C TYR A 184 18.87 16.50 11.14
N LYS A 185 19.19 16.04 12.35
CA LYS A 185 20.50 15.42 12.64
C LYS A 185 20.73 14.14 11.84
N GLU A 186 19.72 13.27 11.72
CA GLU A 186 19.79 12.07 10.88
C GLU A 186 20.11 12.43 9.42
N GLN A 187 19.46 13.48 8.91
CA GLN A 187 19.66 13.97 7.55
C GLN A 187 21.02 14.67 7.36
N ALA A 188 21.47 15.46 8.33
CA ALA A 188 22.76 16.16 8.28
C ALA A 188 23.98 15.22 8.37
N ILE A 189 23.77 13.98 8.85
CA ILE A 189 24.80 12.93 8.88
C ILE A 189 24.77 12.10 7.59
N ALA A 190 23.79 12.32 6.71
CA ALA A 190 23.71 11.59 5.45
C ALA A 190 24.99 11.81 4.63
N PRO A 191 25.57 10.74 4.04
CA PRO A 191 26.85 10.83 3.32
C PRO A 191 26.86 11.91 2.22
N PHE A 192 25.74 12.08 1.52
CA PHE A 192 25.59 13.11 0.48
C PHE A 192 25.64 14.53 1.06
N PHE A 193 24.95 14.80 2.17
CA PHE A 193 24.97 16.13 2.79
C PHE A 193 26.36 16.49 3.31
N VAL A 194 27.04 15.54 3.97
CA VAL A 194 28.42 15.72 4.43
C VAL A 194 29.35 15.99 3.24
N PHE A 195 29.17 15.25 2.14
CA PHE A 195 29.93 15.47 0.91
C PHE A 195 29.67 16.85 0.29
N GLN A 196 28.42 17.32 0.26
CA GLN A 196 28.06 18.64 -0.26
C GLN A 196 28.70 19.77 0.57
N VAL A 197 28.61 19.70 1.90
CA VAL A 197 29.24 20.68 2.80
C VAL A 197 30.75 20.68 2.60
N PHE A 198 31.36 19.50 2.44
CA PHE A 198 32.78 19.38 2.12
C PHE A 198 33.15 20.07 0.79
N CYS A 199 32.34 19.92 -0.25
CA CYS A 199 32.57 20.61 -1.53
C CYS A 199 32.50 22.13 -1.39
N VAL A 200 31.51 22.65 -0.66
CA VAL A 200 31.36 24.09 -0.41
C VAL A 200 32.53 24.64 0.40
N LEU A 201 33.05 23.87 1.36
CA LEU A 201 34.25 24.26 2.12
C LEU A 201 35.51 24.29 1.26
N LEU A 202 35.65 23.39 0.28
CA LEU A 202 36.76 23.42 -0.68
C LEU A 202 36.72 24.68 -1.55
N TRP A 203 35.53 25.09 -2.01
CA TRP A 203 35.38 26.35 -2.76
C TRP A 203 35.75 27.58 -1.92
N CYS A 204 35.54 27.52 -0.60
CA CYS A 204 35.90 28.62 0.31
C CYS A 204 37.43 28.82 0.38
N LEU A 205 38.21 27.76 0.18
CA LEU A 205 39.68 27.82 0.15
C LEU A 205 40.24 28.45 -1.13
N GLU A 206 39.41 28.66 -2.15
CA GLU A 206 39.77 29.25 -3.45
C GLU A 206 39.36 30.73 -3.59
N GLU A 207 39.20 31.45 -2.48
CA GLU A 207 38.82 32.88 -2.45
C GLU A 207 37.36 33.18 -2.90
N TYR A 208 36.54 32.18 -3.25
CA TYR A 208 35.11 32.29 -3.58
C TYR A 208 34.18 32.47 -2.35
N VAL A 209 34.51 33.35 -1.42
CA VAL A 209 33.87 33.41 -0.08
C VAL A 209 32.36 33.68 -0.15
N PHE A 210 31.93 34.63 -0.98
CA PHE A 210 30.50 35.00 -1.08
C PHE A 210 29.65 33.88 -1.69
N TYR A 211 30.14 33.27 -2.77
CA TYR A 211 29.49 32.12 -3.41
C TYR A 211 29.34 30.94 -2.45
N CYS A 212 30.35 30.68 -1.62
CA CYS A 212 30.33 29.59 -0.64
C CYS A 212 29.33 29.85 0.50
N LEU A 213 29.32 31.06 1.05
CA LEU A 213 28.39 31.43 2.12
C LEU A 213 26.94 31.35 1.63
N PHE A 214 26.66 31.85 0.43
CA PHE A 214 25.34 31.76 -0.18
C PHE A 214 24.92 30.30 -0.44
N SER A 215 25.81 29.50 -1.03
CA SER A 215 25.55 28.08 -1.33
C SER A 215 25.31 27.26 -0.06
N LEU A 216 26.08 27.49 1.00
CA LEU A 216 25.91 26.84 2.29
C LEU A 216 24.56 27.20 2.93
N PHE A 217 24.18 28.48 2.89
CA PHE A 217 22.89 28.94 3.40
C PHE A 217 21.72 28.28 2.66
N MET A 218 21.76 28.29 1.32
CA MET A 218 20.72 27.67 0.50
C MET A 218 20.58 26.16 0.78
N LEU A 219 21.70 25.46 0.92
CA LEU A 219 21.75 24.04 1.24
C LEU A 219 21.13 23.72 2.60
N LEU A 220 21.42 24.51 3.64
CA LEU A 220 20.85 24.34 4.99
C LEU A 220 19.34 24.61 5.01
N VAL A 221 18.90 25.70 4.37
CA VAL A 221 17.46 26.03 4.28
C VAL A 221 16.71 24.91 3.56
N PHE A 222 17.27 24.38 2.48
CA PHE A 222 16.63 23.32 1.71
C PHE A 222 16.45 22.04 2.52
N GLU A 223 17.49 21.55 3.20
CA GLU A 223 17.38 20.35 4.05
C GLU A 223 16.37 20.53 5.18
N ALA A 224 16.25 21.74 5.74
CA ALA A 224 15.24 22.05 6.73
C ALA A 224 13.82 21.91 6.16
N THR A 225 13.58 22.33 4.91
CA THR A 225 12.27 22.16 4.24
C THR A 225 11.94 20.69 3.98
N VAL A 226 12.92 19.87 3.59
CA VAL A 226 12.74 18.43 3.37
C VAL A 226 12.37 17.72 4.68
N VAL A 227 13.07 18.03 5.77
CA VAL A 227 12.78 17.46 7.09
C VAL A 227 11.41 17.91 7.60
N LYS A 228 11.03 19.17 7.38
CA LYS A 228 9.69 19.68 7.72
C LYS A 228 8.59 18.93 6.96
N SER A 229 8.79 18.68 5.66
CA SER A 229 7.89 17.87 4.83
C SER A 229 7.78 16.44 5.36
N ARG A 230 8.92 15.78 5.66
CA ARG A 230 8.96 14.43 6.25
C ARG A 230 8.23 14.34 7.60
N LEU A 231 8.40 15.33 8.47
CA LEU A 231 7.73 15.39 9.76
C LEU A 231 6.21 15.57 9.62
N SER A 232 5.76 16.43 8.70
CA SER A 232 4.33 16.60 8.40
C SER A 232 3.70 15.27 7.98
N ASN A 233 4.35 14.51 7.10
CA ASN A 233 3.88 13.21 6.65
C ASN A 233 3.78 12.19 7.80
N LEU A 234 4.78 12.15 8.70
CA LEU A 234 4.75 11.27 9.88
C LEU A 234 3.63 11.64 10.86
N ASN A 235 3.35 12.93 11.04
CA ASN A 235 2.25 13.41 11.88
C ASN A 235 0.89 13.02 11.30
N SER A 236 0.71 13.13 9.98
CA SER A 236 -0.51 12.65 9.30
C SER A 236 -0.73 11.16 9.52
N LEU A 237 0.31 10.32 9.42
CA LEU A 237 0.22 8.87 9.68
C LEU A 237 -0.14 8.54 11.15
N ARG A 238 0.35 9.31 12.13
CA ARG A 238 0.00 9.10 13.54
C ARG A 238 -1.48 9.40 13.81
N ASN A 239 -2.00 10.47 13.22
CA ASN A 239 -3.41 10.81 13.37
C ASN A 239 -4.32 9.73 12.76
N MET A 240 -3.82 8.94 11.80
CA MET A 240 -4.51 7.78 11.24
C MET A 240 -4.45 6.54 12.16
N SER A 241 -3.42 6.39 13.00
CA SER A 241 -3.20 5.20 13.85
C SER A 241 -3.74 5.32 15.28
N SER A 242 -3.97 6.54 15.77
CA SER A 242 -4.43 6.77 17.15
C SER A 242 -5.94 6.54 17.25
N LYS A 243 -6.34 5.44 17.90
CA LYS A 243 -7.75 5.20 18.22
C LYS A 243 -8.21 6.19 19.31
N PRO A 244 -9.48 6.64 19.26
CA PRO A 244 -10.04 7.43 20.34
C PRO A 244 -10.06 6.60 21.63
N THR A 245 -9.47 7.14 22.70
CA THR A 245 -9.57 6.58 24.05
C THR A 245 -10.94 6.90 24.62
N PHE A 246 -11.65 5.90 25.15
CA PHE A 246 -12.95 6.09 25.78
C PHE A 246 -13.10 5.25 27.06
N PRO A 247 -13.95 5.68 28.00
CA PRO A 247 -14.11 4.97 29.25
C PRO A 247 -15.02 3.74 29.08
N ILE A 248 -14.61 2.59 29.62
CA ILE A 248 -15.30 1.29 29.51
C ILE A 248 -15.43 0.63 30.88
N TYR A 249 -16.51 -0.14 31.11
CA TYR A 249 -16.73 -0.86 32.35
C TYR A 249 -15.89 -2.14 32.41
N VAL A 250 -15.10 -2.26 33.48
CA VAL A 250 -14.28 -3.43 33.79
C VAL A 250 -14.56 -3.89 35.21
N TYR A 251 -14.69 -5.19 35.40
CA TYR A 251 -14.92 -5.80 36.70
C TYR A 251 -13.57 -5.99 37.41
N ARG A 252 -13.27 -5.26 38.48
CA ARG A 252 -12.03 -5.37 39.29
C ARG A 252 -12.38 -5.20 40.77
N LEU A 253 -11.65 -5.83 41.68
CA LEU A 253 -11.93 -5.79 43.12
C LEU A 253 -13.40 -6.16 43.44
N ASN A 254 -13.96 -7.14 42.72
CA ASN A 254 -15.35 -7.60 42.80
C ASN A 254 -16.43 -6.52 42.51
N GLN A 255 -16.08 -5.40 41.87
CA GLN A 255 -17.01 -4.35 41.49
C GLN A 255 -16.81 -3.88 40.04
N TRP A 256 -17.87 -3.39 39.41
CA TRP A 256 -17.79 -2.74 38.09
C TRP A 256 -17.22 -1.32 38.26
N LYS A 257 -16.06 -1.07 37.66
CA LYS A 257 -15.41 0.26 37.62
C LYS A 257 -15.26 0.72 36.17
N GLN A 258 -15.41 2.01 35.96
CA GLN A 258 -15.17 2.59 34.63
C GLN A 258 -13.69 3.00 34.53
N ILE A 259 -12.97 2.43 33.57
CA ILE A 259 -11.55 2.70 33.33
C ILE A 259 -11.32 3.12 31.87
N ASN A 260 -10.17 3.71 31.58
CA ASN A 260 -9.82 4.03 30.20
C ASN A 260 -9.41 2.79 29.42
N THR A 261 -9.70 2.79 28.12
CA THR A 261 -9.34 1.72 27.18
C THR A 261 -7.86 1.30 27.22
N THR A 262 -6.99 2.25 27.55
CA THR A 262 -5.53 2.10 27.62
C THR A 262 -5.07 1.25 28.80
N GLU A 263 -5.90 1.13 29.84
CA GLU A 263 -5.56 0.45 31.10
C GLU A 263 -6.08 -0.99 31.16
N ILE A 264 -6.69 -1.49 30.08
CA ILE A 264 -7.14 -2.88 29.97
C ILE A 264 -5.92 -3.80 29.92
N LEU A 265 -5.96 -4.87 30.72
CA LEU A 265 -4.91 -5.88 30.82
C LEU A 265 -5.46 -7.27 30.47
N PRO A 266 -4.62 -8.19 29.95
CA PRO A 266 -5.03 -9.58 29.71
C PRO A 266 -5.43 -10.30 31.01
N GLY A 267 -6.69 -10.69 31.13
CA GLY A 267 -7.29 -11.22 32.36
C GLY A 267 -8.50 -10.44 32.84
N ASP A 268 -8.65 -9.19 32.40
CA ASP A 268 -9.79 -8.35 32.77
C ASP A 268 -11.11 -8.86 32.17
N ILE A 269 -12.18 -8.71 32.94
CA ILE A 269 -13.56 -8.92 32.49
C ILE A 269 -14.17 -7.56 32.15
N VAL A 270 -14.62 -7.41 30.91
CA VAL A 270 -15.04 -6.15 30.31
C VAL A 270 -16.51 -6.26 29.89
N SER A 271 -17.28 -5.19 30.13
CA SER A 271 -18.60 -5.05 29.52
C SER A 271 -18.45 -4.38 28.16
N ILE A 272 -18.99 -5.03 27.13
CA ILE A 272 -18.95 -4.56 25.75
C ILE A 272 -20.38 -4.40 25.23
N GLY A 273 -20.65 -3.29 24.58
CA GLY A 273 -21.98 -2.98 24.07
C GLY A 273 -21.92 -1.92 22.99
N ARG A 274 -23.07 -1.67 22.36
CA ARG A 274 -23.22 -0.58 21.39
C ARG A 274 -23.29 0.74 22.16
N GLY A 275 -22.32 1.62 21.94
CA GLY A 275 -22.29 2.95 22.54
C GLY A 275 -22.97 4.02 21.68
N ALA A 276 -23.11 5.24 22.21
CA ALA A 276 -23.74 6.38 21.52
C ALA A 276 -22.93 6.92 20.32
N SER A 277 -21.67 6.52 20.17
CA SER A 277 -20.76 6.93 19.09
C SER A 277 -20.12 5.68 18.46
N GLU A 278 -19.67 5.78 17.21
CA GLU A 278 -18.87 4.71 16.58
C GLU A 278 -17.61 4.39 17.38
N ALA A 279 -16.98 5.41 18.00
CA ALA A 279 -15.78 5.24 18.79
C ALA A 279 -16.02 4.30 19.99
N THR A 280 -17.12 4.51 20.72
CA THR A 280 -17.49 3.69 21.89
C THR A 280 -18.00 2.31 21.50
N SER A 281 -18.30 2.07 20.22
CA SER A 281 -18.70 0.77 19.69
C SER A 281 -17.52 -0.03 19.10
N THR A 282 -16.30 0.53 19.06
CA THR A 282 -15.11 -0.21 18.60
C THR A 282 -14.53 -1.08 19.71
N LEU A 283 -14.19 -2.32 19.38
CA LEU A 283 -13.53 -3.23 20.31
C LEU A 283 -12.08 -2.81 20.55
N PRO A 284 -11.63 -2.71 21.81
CA PRO A 284 -10.33 -2.14 22.12
C PRO A 284 -9.16 -3.11 22.05
N CYS A 285 -9.42 -4.39 22.27
CA CYS A 285 -8.44 -5.46 22.30
C CYS A 285 -9.10 -6.80 21.92
N ASP A 286 -8.34 -7.88 21.79
CA ASP A 286 -8.92 -9.18 21.47
C ASP A 286 -9.51 -9.82 22.74
N MET A 287 -10.77 -10.26 22.66
CA MET A 287 -11.56 -10.77 23.78
C MET A 287 -12.26 -12.08 23.44
N ILE A 288 -12.67 -12.83 24.46
CA ILE A 288 -13.51 -14.04 24.37
C ILE A 288 -14.88 -13.72 24.97
N LEU A 289 -15.96 -14.05 24.27
CA LEU A 289 -17.33 -13.77 24.70
C LEU A 289 -17.80 -14.79 25.75
N LEU A 290 -18.03 -14.33 26.98
CA LEU A 290 -18.44 -15.20 28.10
C LEU A 290 -19.96 -15.36 28.21
N SER A 291 -20.71 -14.26 28.10
CA SER A 291 -22.17 -14.23 28.24
C SER A 291 -22.77 -13.09 27.42
N GLY A 292 -23.93 -13.36 26.81
CA GLY A 292 -24.57 -12.49 25.81
C GLY A 292 -24.16 -12.86 24.38
N GLY A 293 -24.87 -12.30 23.41
CA GLY A 293 -24.57 -12.43 21.97
C GLY A 293 -24.20 -11.07 21.39
N CYS A 294 -23.37 -11.04 20.36
CA CYS A 294 -23.12 -9.79 19.65
C CYS A 294 -22.92 -10.00 18.16
N VAL A 295 -23.26 -8.97 17.40
CA VAL A 295 -23.04 -8.90 15.96
C VAL A 295 -21.91 -7.91 15.75
N VAL A 296 -20.79 -8.39 15.22
CA VAL A 296 -19.58 -7.60 15.00
C VAL A 296 -19.29 -7.44 13.52
N ASN A 297 -18.89 -6.25 13.13
CA ASN A 297 -18.36 -5.98 11.81
C ASN A 297 -16.83 -6.11 11.86
N GLU A 298 -16.33 -7.19 11.25
CA GLU A 298 -14.91 -7.53 11.21
C GLU A 298 -14.18 -7.00 9.97
N ALA A 299 -14.83 -6.17 9.15
CA ALA A 299 -14.29 -5.68 7.87
C ALA A 299 -12.89 -5.07 7.96
N MET A 300 -12.54 -4.46 9.10
CA MET A 300 -11.19 -3.89 9.28
C MET A 300 -10.11 -4.98 9.28
N LEU A 301 -10.38 -6.17 9.82
CA LEU A 301 -9.42 -7.27 9.98
C LEU A 301 -9.52 -8.33 8.89
N THR A 302 -10.72 -8.70 8.47
CA THR A 302 -10.96 -9.74 7.47
C THR A 302 -11.12 -9.19 6.06
N GLY A 303 -11.37 -7.89 5.92
CA GLY A 303 -11.71 -7.26 4.63
C GLY A 303 -13.15 -7.54 4.19
N GLU A 304 -13.86 -8.44 4.87
CA GLU A 304 -15.23 -8.82 4.53
C GLU A 304 -16.21 -7.85 5.18
N SER A 305 -17.07 -7.22 4.36
CA SER A 305 -18.04 -6.22 4.83
C SER A 305 -19.25 -6.83 5.56
N THR A 306 -19.33 -8.16 5.64
CA THR A 306 -20.42 -8.88 6.30
C THR A 306 -20.27 -8.86 7.82
N PRO A 307 -21.31 -8.45 8.58
CA PRO A 307 -21.28 -8.59 10.02
C PRO A 307 -21.39 -10.07 10.42
N HIS A 308 -20.57 -10.49 11.37
CA HIS A 308 -20.57 -11.84 11.91
C HIS A 308 -21.31 -11.90 13.24
N HIS A 309 -22.15 -12.92 13.40
CA HIS A 309 -22.78 -13.24 14.67
C HIS A 309 -21.79 -13.99 15.58
N LYS A 310 -21.72 -13.59 16.85
CA LYS A 310 -20.83 -14.15 17.86
C LYS A 310 -21.65 -14.64 19.04
N GLU A 311 -21.35 -15.87 19.44
CA GLU A 311 -22.10 -16.62 20.46
C GLU A 311 -21.27 -16.79 21.72
N SER A 312 -21.95 -16.92 22.85
CA SER A 312 -21.29 -17.06 24.14
C SER A 312 -20.66 -18.45 24.29
N ILE A 313 -19.54 -18.55 25.01
CA ILE A 313 -18.93 -19.85 25.32
C ILE A 313 -19.81 -20.69 26.26
N LYS A 314 -20.75 -20.06 26.99
CA LYS A 314 -21.67 -20.73 27.92
C LYS A 314 -22.59 -21.74 27.22
N ASP A 315 -22.93 -21.50 25.96
CA ASP A 315 -23.84 -22.35 25.18
C ASP A 315 -23.13 -23.60 24.59
N ARG A 316 -21.82 -23.74 24.83
CA ARG A 316 -21.01 -24.86 24.36
C ARG A 316 -21.26 -26.13 25.17
N LYS A 317 -21.75 -27.19 24.52
CA LYS A 317 -22.02 -28.51 25.11
C LYS A 317 -20.80 -29.46 25.13
N SER A 318 -19.64 -29.04 24.61
CA SER A 318 -18.45 -29.90 24.43
C SER A 318 -17.43 -29.73 25.57
N THR A 319 -16.91 -30.86 26.06
CA THR A 319 -15.84 -30.93 27.08
C THR A 319 -14.42 -30.82 26.52
N LYS A 320 -14.25 -30.71 25.18
CA LYS A 320 -12.93 -30.55 24.55
C LYS A 320 -12.33 -29.18 24.87
N PRO A 321 -11.01 -29.03 24.97
CA PRO A 321 -10.39 -27.71 25.16
C PRO A 321 -10.73 -26.76 24.01
N LEU A 322 -10.78 -25.46 24.28
CA LEU A 322 -11.12 -24.44 23.28
C LEU A 322 -10.05 -24.36 22.19
N ASP A 323 -10.39 -24.71 20.95
CA ASP A 323 -9.50 -24.52 19.81
C ASP A 323 -9.76 -23.16 19.16
N LEU A 324 -8.88 -22.20 19.48
CA LEU A 324 -8.96 -20.82 19.01
C LEU A 324 -8.91 -20.68 17.48
N LYS A 325 -8.45 -21.71 16.74
CA LYS A 325 -8.41 -21.66 15.27
C LYS A 325 -9.75 -22.03 14.65
N ASN A 326 -10.42 -23.04 15.19
CA ASN A 326 -11.65 -23.60 14.63
C ASN A 326 -12.91 -22.95 15.23
N GLU A 327 -12.87 -22.51 16.48
CA GLU A 327 -14.03 -21.94 17.21
C GLU A 327 -14.02 -20.40 17.23
N LYS A 328 -13.90 -19.76 16.06
CA LYS A 328 -13.86 -18.28 15.90
C LYS A 328 -15.15 -17.55 16.31
N ILE A 329 -16.26 -18.28 16.45
CA ILE A 329 -17.57 -17.74 16.81
C ILE A 329 -17.62 -17.14 18.23
N HIS A 330 -16.70 -17.54 19.11
CA HIS A 330 -16.62 -17.05 20.49
C HIS A 330 -15.59 -15.92 20.68
N ILE A 331 -14.82 -15.58 19.63
CA ILE A 331 -13.71 -14.63 19.72
C ILE A 331 -14.10 -13.31 19.08
N LEU A 332 -13.77 -12.23 19.79
CA LEU A 332 -13.93 -10.85 19.35
C LEU A 332 -12.55 -10.24 19.14
N TYR A 333 -12.35 -9.59 18.01
CA TYR A 333 -11.04 -9.03 17.66
C TYR A 333 -11.00 -7.52 17.89
N GLY A 334 -9.88 -7.02 18.40
CA GLY A 334 -9.66 -5.60 18.62
C GLY A 334 -9.64 -4.84 17.30
N GLY A 335 -10.36 -3.72 17.23
CA GLY A 335 -10.54 -2.92 16.00
C GLY A 335 -11.83 -3.21 15.25
N THR A 336 -12.53 -4.31 15.56
CA THR A 336 -13.86 -4.58 15.00
C THR A 336 -14.91 -3.69 15.66
N THR A 337 -16.05 -3.46 15.00
CA THR A 337 -17.14 -2.62 15.55
C THR A 337 -18.32 -3.47 15.94
N ILE A 338 -18.84 -3.27 17.16
CA ILE A 338 -20.07 -3.92 17.62
C ILE A 338 -21.24 -3.17 17.01
N VAL A 339 -22.01 -3.87 16.19
CA VAL A 339 -23.16 -3.32 15.50
C VAL A 339 -24.43 -3.52 16.33
N GLN A 340 -24.55 -4.69 16.95
CA GLN A 340 -25.65 -5.03 17.85
C GLN A 340 -25.15 -5.93 18.98
N HIS A 341 -25.81 -5.85 20.13
CA HIS A 341 -25.53 -6.71 21.28
C HIS A 341 -26.84 -7.15 21.94
N THR A 342 -26.83 -8.34 22.54
CA THR A 342 -27.92 -8.86 23.37
C THR A 342 -27.48 -8.85 24.84
N PRO A 343 -28.32 -8.39 25.78
CA PRO A 343 -27.94 -8.28 27.18
C PRO A 343 -27.49 -9.62 27.78
N SER A 344 -26.45 -9.57 28.60
CA SER A 344 -25.92 -10.75 29.28
C SER A 344 -26.83 -11.27 30.40
N GLU A 345 -26.89 -12.59 30.54
CA GLU A 345 -27.45 -13.24 31.72
C GLU A 345 -26.44 -13.24 32.89
N LYS A 346 -26.94 -13.40 34.12
CA LYS A 346 -26.11 -13.44 35.33
C LYS A 346 -25.16 -14.65 35.26
N LEU A 347 -23.86 -14.40 35.32
CA LEU A 347 -22.83 -15.43 35.55
C LEU A 347 -22.72 -15.71 37.05
N ALA A 348 -22.33 -16.93 37.43
CA ALA A 348 -22.37 -17.39 38.83
C ALA A 348 -21.64 -16.46 39.83
N ARG A 349 -20.52 -15.85 39.42
CA ARG A 349 -19.69 -14.98 40.28
C ARG A 349 -19.58 -13.51 39.85
N VAL A 350 -20.10 -13.13 38.69
CA VAL A 350 -20.02 -11.75 38.15
C VAL A 350 -21.43 -11.15 38.08
N SER A 351 -21.63 -9.99 38.68
CA SER A 351 -22.91 -9.28 38.63
C SER A 351 -23.20 -8.74 37.22
N LYS A 352 -24.48 -8.51 36.91
CA LYS A 352 -24.87 -7.95 35.61
C LYS A 352 -24.21 -6.57 35.42
N PRO A 353 -23.69 -6.27 34.21
CA PRO A 353 -23.05 -4.99 33.97
C PRO A 353 -24.07 -3.85 33.98
N PRO A 354 -23.68 -2.63 34.42
CA PRO A 354 -24.60 -1.49 34.54
C PRO A 354 -25.19 -1.01 33.20
N ASP A 355 -24.45 -1.20 32.11
CA ASP A 355 -24.77 -0.75 30.75
C ASP A 355 -25.59 -1.76 29.94
N ARG A 356 -25.98 -2.90 30.54
CA ARG A 356 -26.63 -4.03 29.86
C ARG A 356 -25.82 -4.61 28.69
N GLY A 357 -24.49 -4.44 28.70
CA GLY A 357 -23.58 -5.02 27.72
C GLY A 357 -23.42 -6.54 27.83
N CYS A 358 -22.70 -7.10 26.86
CA CYS A 358 -22.19 -8.47 26.90
C CYS A 358 -20.92 -8.53 27.75
N ILE A 359 -20.72 -9.66 28.42
CA ILE A 359 -19.54 -9.88 29.27
C ILE A 359 -18.48 -10.60 28.44
N ALA A 360 -17.28 -10.01 28.35
CA ALA A 360 -16.16 -10.57 27.61
C ALA A 360 -14.87 -10.60 28.45
N TYR A 361 -14.00 -11.55 28.15
CA TYR A 361 -12.70 -11.74 28.78
C TYR A 361 -11.58 -11.24 27.86
N ALA A 362 -10.78 -10.26 28.30
CA ALA A 362 -9.67 -9.73 27.51
C ALA A 362 -8.47 -10.68 27.55
N TYR A 363 -7.99 -11.16 26.39
CA TYR A 363 -6.90 -12.16 26.34
C TYR A 363 -5.62 -11.65 25.66
N LYS A 364 -5.70 -10.68 24.73
CA LYS A 364 -4.53 -10.00 24.15
C LYS A 364 -4.75 -8.50 24.08
N THR A 365 -3.75 -7.71 24.42
CA THR A 365 -3.78 -6.24 24.40
C THR A 365 -2.61 -5.65 23.58
N GLY A 366 -2.76 -4.40 23.14
CA GLY A 366 -1.76 -3.63 22.41
C GLY A 366 -1.27 -4.29 21.11
N PHE A 367 0.04 -4.23 20.85
CA PHE A 367 0.71 -4.80 19.67
C PHE A 367 0.67 -6.35 19.59
N ASN A 368 0.14 -7.04 20.60
CA ASN A 368 0.00 -8.48 20.59
C ASN A 368 -1.35 -8.97 20.06
N THR A 369 -2.35 -8.08 19.96
CA THR A 369 -3.64 -8.35 19.29
C THR A 369 -3.44 -8.70 17.82
N ASN A 370 -4.46 -9.27 17.18
CA ASN A 370 -4.42 -9.54 15.74
C ASN A 370 -4.20 -8.26 14.91
N GLN A 371 -4.91 -7.19 15.23
CA GLN A 371 -4.72 -5.89 14.60
C GLN A 371 -3.33 -5.31 14.91
N GLY A 372 -2.91 -5.33 16.17
CA GLY A 372 -1.60 -4.83 16.58
C GLY A 372 -0.43 -5.59 15.94
N ARG A 373 -0.59 -6.90 15.74
CA ARG A 373 0.36 -7.73 15.01
C ARG A 373 0.45 -7.30 13.55
N LEU A 374 -0.67 -7.03 12.89
CA LEU A 374 -0.72 -6.56 11.51
C LEU A 374 0.00 -5.21 11.39
N MET A 375 -0.35 -4.25 12.24
CA MET A 375 0.29 -2.94 12.32
C MET A 375 1.81 -3.05 12.52
N ARG A 376 2.26 -3.85 13.48
CA ARG A 376 3.69 -4.08 13.72
C ARG A 376 4.39 -4.63 12.49
N THR A 377 3.80 -5.63 11.83
CA THR A 377 4.38 -6.19 10.61
C THR A 377 4.54 -5.08 9.56
N ILE A 378 3.51 -4.26 9.33
CA ILE A 378 3.58 -3.17 8.34
C ILE A 378 4.70 -2.16 8.66
N TRP A 379 4.87 -1.77 9.93
CA TRP A 379 5.89 -0.79 10.33
C TRP A 379 7.33 -1.31 10.25
N PHE A 380 7.55 -2.59 10.55
CA PHE A 380 8.90 -3.14 10.73
C PHE A 380 9.34 -4.14 9.65
N SER A 381 8.46 -4.63 8.77
CA SER A 381 8.80 -5.65 7.76
C SER A 381 9.38 -5.11 6.46
N SER A 382 9.35 -3.79 6.21
CA SER A 382 9.85 -3.23 4.94
C SER A 382 11.27 -2.70 5.01
N GLU A 383 12.09 -3.11 4.05
CA GLU A 383 13.24 -2.33 3.61
C GLU A 383 12.72 -1.02 3.01
N ARG A 384 13.14 0.13 3.57
CA ARG A 384 12.83 1.42 2.95
C ARG A 384 13.54 1.46 1.60
N VAL A 385 12.76 1.64 0.54
CA VAL A 385 13.35 1.84 -0.78
C VAL A 385 13.93 3.25 -0.81
N THR A 386 15.25 3.34 -0.87
CA THR A 386 15.97 4.62 -0.91
C THR A 386 16.33 4.97 -2.36
N ALA A 387 16.58 6.25 -2.59
CA ALA A 387 17.13 6.75 -3.85
C ALA A 387 18.52 6.20 -4.20
N ASN A 388 19.22 5.58 -3.24
CA ASN A 388 20.60 5.12 -3.41
C ASN A 388 20.63 3.75 -4.10
N ASN A 389 20.49 3.77 -5.43
CA ASN A 389 20.50 2.56 -6.24
C ASN A 389 21.92 2.18 -6.65
N LYS A 390 22.19 0.88 -6.81
CA LYS A 390 23.47 0.37 -7.32
C LYS A 390 23.85 1.01 -8.66
N GLU A 391 22.87 1.29 -9.50
CA GLU A 391 23.05 1.98 -10.77
C GLU A 391 23.57 3.42 -10.61
N SER A 392 23.07 4.17 -9.64
CA SER A 392 23.51 5.54 -9.38
C SER A 392 24.97 5.56 -8.89
N PHE A 393 25.37 4.60 -8.06
CA PHE A 393 26.77 4.46 -7.63
C PHE A 393 27.70 4.09 -8.80
N LEU A 394 27.30 3.14 -9.64
CA LEU A 394 28.07 2.77 -10.84
C LEU A 394 28.20 3.96 -11.80
N PHE A 395 27.16 4.79 -11.91
CA PHE A 395 27.17 6.01 -12.73
C PHE A 395 28.12 7.08 -12.21
N ILE A 396 28.12 7.33 -10.89
CA ILE A 396 29.10 8.23 -10.27
C ILE A 396 30.52 7.68 -10.48
N LEU A 397 30.73 6.37 -10.32
CA LEU A 397 32.03 5.73 -10.54
C LEU A 397 32.51 5.93 -11.98
N PHE A 398 31.61 5.79 -12.97
CA PHE A 398 31.91 6.07 -14.37
C PHE A 398 32.39 7.51 -14.58
N LEU A 399 31.68 8.52 -14.07
CA LEU A 399 32.11 9.92 -14.20
C LEU A 399 33.42 10.21 -13.46
N LEU A 400 33.64 9.57 -12.31
CA LEU A 400 34.84 9.71 -11.51
C LEU A 400 36.09 9.22 -12.25
N THR A 401 35.98 8.24 -13.17
CA THR A 401 37.11 7.85 -14.02
C THR A 401 37.62 9.00 -14.90
N PHE A 402 36.72 9.80 -15.48
CA PHE A 402 37.09 10.96 -16.29
C PHE A 402 37.70 12.08 -15.45
N ALA A 403 37.19 12.31 -14.25
CA ALA A 403 37.74 13.34 -13.37
C ALA A 403 39.09 12.96 -12.78
N ILE A 404 39.34 11.68 -12.47
CA ILE A 404 40.69 11.21 -12.10
C ILE A 404 41.65 11.45 -13.26
N ALA A 405 41.25 11.15 -14.50
CA ALA A 405 42.09 11.40 -15.67
C ALA A 405 42.37 12.91 -15.86
N ALA A 406 41.36 13.76 -15.72
CA ALA A 406 41.49 15.22 -15.80
C ALA A 406 42.37 15.80 -14.68
N SER A 407 42.19 15.31 -13.45
CA SER A 407 42.98 15.68 -12.27
C SER A 407 44.45 15.22 -12.41
N ALA A 408 44.69 14.01 -12.92
CA ALA A 408 46.03 13.52 -13.21
C ALA A 408 46.73 14.33 -14.32
N TYR A 409 45.99 14.75 -15.35
CA TYR A 409 46.51 15.65 -16.38
C TYR A 409 46.89 17.01 -15.77
N LEU A 410 46.01 17.61 -14.98
CA LEU A 410 46.23 18.88 -14.28
C LEU A 410 47.48 18.80 -13.38
N PHE A 411 47.59 17.75 -12.58
CA PHE A 411 48.72 17.53 -11.67
C PHE A 411 50.05 17.38 -12.42
N ASN A 412 50.08 16.54 -13.46
CA ASN A 412 51.29 16.30 -14.26
C ASN A 412 51.78 17.56 -14.98
N LYS A 413 50.86 18.36 -15.55
CA LYS A 413 51.23 19.60 -16.23
C LYS A 413 51.59 20.69 -15.22
N GLY A 414 50.88 20.77 -14.10
CA GLY A 414 51.15 21.73 -13.02
C GLY A 414 52.51 21.52 -12.33
N ILE A 415 52.99 20.28 -12.18
CA ILE A 415 54.33 20.00 -11.60
C ILE A 415 55.47 20.38 -12.55
N ARG A 416 55.26 20.26 -13.87
CA ARG A 416 56.30 20.60 -14.87
C ARG A 416 56.61 22.10 -14.90
N GLU A 417 55.66 22.93 -14.47
CA GLU A 417 55.83 24.38 -14.38
C GLU A 417 56.34 24.76 -12.98
N ASN A 418 57.66 24.90 -12.83
CA ASN A 418 58.36 25.11 -11.55
C ASN A 418 57.97 26.37 -10.74
N ASN A 419 57.13 27.25 -11.28
CA ASN A 419 56.78 28.55 -10.68
C ASN A 419 55.46 28.55 -9.90
N ARG A 420 54.78 27.40 -9.79
CA ARG A 420 53.42 27.30 -9.21
C ARG A 420 53.41 26.87 -7.76
N SER A 421 52.42 27.35 -7.01
CA SER A 421 52.22 26.89 -5.63
C SER A 421 51.65 25.46 -5.60
N LYS A 422 52.40 24.54 -4.98
CA LYS A 422 51.99 23.12 -4.87
C LYS A 422 50.66 22.96 -4.11
N TYR A 423 50.36 23.88 -3.19
CA TYR A 423 49.11 23.90 -2.43
C TYR A 423 47.89 24.20 -3.31
N LYS A 424 47.91 25.28 -4.10
CA LYS A 424 46.79 25.62 -5.00
C LYS A 424 46.59 24.53 -6.06
N LEU A 425 47.68 23.96 -6.58
CA LEU A 425 47.59 22.86 -7.55
C LEU A 425 46.89 21.63 -6.96
N LEU A 426 47.23 21.23 -5.73
CA LEU A 426 46.60 20.11 -5.03
C LEU A 426 45.11 20.40 -4.76
N LEU A 427 44.79 21.63 -4.33
CA LEU A 427 43.40 22.06 -4.09
C LEU A 427 42.56 21.95 -5.36
N ASN A 428 43.07 22.44 -6.50
CA ASN A 428 42.41 22.33 -7.81
C ASN A 428 42.22 20.86 -8.26
N CYS A 429 43.22 20.00 -8.01
CA CYS A 429 43.08 18.57 -8.30
C CYS A 429 41.94 17.93 -7.51
N ILE A 430 41.74 18.33 -6.25
CA ILE A 430 40.64 17.86 -5.41
C ILE A 430 39.30 18.42 -5.91
N MET A 431 39.25 19.70 -6.28
CA MET A 431 38.03 20.33 -6.83
C MET A 431 37.54 19.70 -8.13
N VAL A 432 38.45 19.31 -9.03
CA VAL A 432 38.09 18.57 -10.25
C VAL A 432 37.38 17.26 -9.89
N ILE A 433 37.91 16.52 -8.91
CA ILE A 433 37.31 15.25 -8.46
C ILE A 433 35.95 15.48 -7.79
N THR A 434 35.82 16.52 -6.95
CA THR A 434 34.56 16.79 -6.24
C THR A 434 33.47 17.38 -7.14
N SER A 435 33.82 18.10 -8.21
CA SER A 435 32.88 18.68 -9.18
C SER A 435 32.07 17.64 -9.99
N VAL A 436 32.49 16.36 -9.96
CA VAL A 436 31.80 15.24 -10.62
C VAL A 436 30.41 14.99 -10.06
N VAL A 437 30.22 15.24 -8.77
CA VAL A 437 28.96 14.98 -8.08
C VAL A 437 28.38 16.34 -7.70
N PRO A 438 27.44 16.87 -8.50
CA PRO A 438 26.86 18.16 -8.21
C PRO A 438 26.08 18.09 -6.90
N PRO A 439 26.20 19.13 -6.05
CA PRO A 439 25.52 19.14 -4.77
C PRO A 439 23.99 19.13 -4.93
N GLU A 440 23.45 19.47 -6.09
CA GLU A 440 22.01 19.55 -6.35
C GLU A 440 21.32 18.19 -6.54
N LEU A 441 22.06 17.15 -6.90
CA LEU A 441 21.52 15.86 -7.36
C LEU A 441 20.48 15.21 -6.40
N PRO A 442 20.74 15.06 -5.08
CA PRO A 442 19.77 14.44 -4.17
C PRO A 442 18.50 15.29 -3.97
N MET A 443 18.65 16.61 -4.01
CA MET A 443 17.57 17.57 -3.84
C MET A 443 16.62 17.51 -5.03
N GLU A 444 17.18 17.54 -6.22
CA GLU A 444 16.53 17.42 -7.50
C GLU A 444 15.65 16.17 -7.61
N LEU A 445 16.22 15.02 -7.25
CA LEU A 445 15.51 13.74 -7.26
C LEU A 445 14.32 13.74 -6.29
N SER A 446 14.52 14.31 -5.10
CA SER A 446 13.47 14.42 -4.08
C SER A 446 12.34 15.34 -4.51
N LEU A 447 12.66 16.46 -5.17
CA LEU A 447 11.70 17.45 -5.65
C LEU A 447 10.84 16.87 -6.79
N ALA A 448 11.43 16.15 -7.74
CA ALA A 448 10.69 15.47 -8.82
C ALA A 448 9.68 14.43 -8.27
N VAL A 449 10.08 13.67 -7.25
CA VAL A 449 9.22 12.69 -6.58
C VAL A 449 8.09 13.38 -5.80
N ASN A 450 8.39 14.47 -5.08
CA ASN A 450 7.38 15.23 -4.32
C ASN A 450 6.34 15.90 -5.22
N ASN A 451 6.75 16.49 -6.34
CA ASN A 451 5.81 17.05 -7.32
C ASN A 451 4.89 15.96 -7.92
N SER A 452 5.44 14.76 -8.12
CA SER A 452 4.68 13.60 -8.57
C SER A 452 3.67 13.14 -7.51
N LEU A 453 4.05 13.15 -6.24
CA LEU A 453 3.18 12.84 -5.10
C LEU A 453 2.01 13.84 -4.99
N ILE A 454 2.27 15.15 -5.12
CA ILE A 454 1.22 16.18 -5.10
C ILE A 454 0.23 15.97 -6.26
N SER A 455 0.73 15.60 -7.44
CA SER A 455 -0.09 15.32 -8.62
C SER A 455 -1.01 14.11 -8.41
N LEU A 456 -0.52 13.06 -7.73
CA LEU A 456 -1.32 11.88 -7.38
C LEU A 456 -2.38 12.19 -6.31
N ILE A 457 -2.04 13.01 -5.30
CA ILE A 457 -3.00 13.41 -4.25
C ILE A 457 -4.19 14.16 -4.85
N LYS A 458 -3.98 15.01 -5.86
CA LYS A 458 -5.05 15.71 -6.58
C LYS A 458 -6.03 14.75 -7.28
N LEU A 459 -5.56 13.55 -7.65
CA LEU A 459 -6.37 12.48 -8.24
C LEU A 459 -7.01 11.55 -7.19
N GLY A 460 -6.89 11.87 -5.89
CA GLY A 460 -7.42 11.03 -4.80
C GLY A 460 -6.54 9.82 -4.47
N ILE A 461 -5.28 9.82 -4.91
CA ILE A 461 -4.31 8.73 -4.70
C ILE A 461 -3.26 9.18 -3.68
N TYR A 462 -3.21 8.50 -2.53
CA TYR A 462 -2.25 8.77 -1.47
C TYR A 462 -1.07 7.82 -1.58
N CYS A 463 0.14 8.34 -1.40
CA CYS A 463 1.36 7.54 -1.41
C CYS A 463 2.09 7.68 -0.07
N THR A 464 2.39 6.56 0.59
CA THR A 464 3.12 6.52 1.86
C THR A 464 4.64 6.38 1.65
N GLU A 465 5.06 5.82 0.52
CA GLU A 465 6.46 5.59 0.16
C GLU A 465 6.80 6.25 -1.21
N PRO A 466 7.14 7.55 -1.25
CA PRO A 466 7.22 8.32 -2.51
C PRO A 466 8.27 7.81 -3.51
N PHE A 467 9.40 7.27 -3.04
CA PHE A 467 10.43 6.68 -3.89
C PHE A 467 9.99 5.40 -4.61
N ARG A 468 8.76 4.91 -4.37
CA ARG A 468 8.17 3.85 -5.17
C ARG A 468 7.52 4.31 -6.47
N ILE A 469 7.27 5.61 -6.63
CA ILE A 469 6.65 6.18 -7.83
C ILE A 469 7.46 5.83 -9.10
N PRO A 470 8.81 5.97 -9.15
CA PRO A 470 9.58 5.60 -10.35
C PRO A 470 9.50 4.11 -10.71
N PHE A 471 9.31 3.19 -9.75
CA PHE A 471 9.15 1.77 -10.06
C PHE A 471 7.84 1.48 -10.79
N ALA A 472 6.80 2.29 -10.59
CA ALA A 472 5.56 2.19 -11.37
C ALA A 472 5.79 2.41 -12.87
N GLY A 473 6.85 3.12 -13.25
CA GLY A 473 7.27 3.26 -14.65
C GLY A 473 7.98 2.02 -15.24
N LYS A 474 8.51 1.14 -14.39
CA LYS A 474 9.25 -0.08 -14.77
C LYS A 474 8.41 -1.37 -14.71
N VAL A 475 7.14 -1.29 -14.28
CA VAL A 475 6.28 -2.47 -14.06
C VAL A 475 6.14 -3.31 -15.34
N ASP A 476 6.30 -4.62 -15.17
CA ASP A 476 6.17 -5.63 -16.23
C ASP A 476 4.87 -6.43 -16.10
N VAL A 477 4.57 -6.83 -14.86
CA VAL A 477 3.46 -7.73 -14.51
C VAL A 477 2.54 -7.02 -13.52
N CYS A 478 1.28 -6.85 -13.90
CA CYS A 478 0.22 -6.29 -13.07
C CYS A 478 -0.68 -7.41 -12.55
N CYS A 479 -0.63 -7.63 -11.24
CA CYS A 479 -1.45 -8.60 -10.52
C CYS A 479 -2.68 -7.92 -9.93
N PHE A 480 -3.85 -8.55 -10.07
CA PHE A 480 -5.13 -8.02 -9.57
C PHE A 480 -5.87 -9.07 -8.74
N ASP A 481 -6.48 -8.66 -7.62
CA ASP A 481 -7.58 -9.44 -7.04
C ASP A 481 -8.87 -9.25 -7.85
N LYS A 482 -9.77 -10.22 -7.74
CA LYS A 482 -11.04 -10.27 -8.48
C LYS A 482 -12.15 -9.54 -7.74
N THR A 483 -12.51 -10.03 -6.57
CA THR A 483 -13.61 -9.54 -5.73
C THR A 483 -13.22 -8.20 -5.12
N GLY A 484 -14.12 -7.22 -5.17
CA GLY A 484 -13.89 -5.87 -4.62
C GLY A 484 -12.88 -5.00 -5.36
N THR A 485 -12.00 -5.60 -6.15
CA THR A 485 -11.03 -4.89 -7.02
C THR A 485 -11.54 -4.76 -8.46
N LEU A 486 -11.69 -5.86 -9.21
CA LEU A 486 -12.15 -5.84 -10.62
C LEU A 486 -13.69 -5.93 -10.76
N THR A 487 -14.31 -6.67 -9.83
CA THR A 487 -15.76 -6.81 -9.70
C THR A 487 -16.26 -5.97 -8.53
N THR A 488 -17.55 -5.66 -8.51
CA THR A 488 -18.18 -5.05 -7.34
C THR A 488 -18.36 -6.09 -6.23
N ASP A 489 -18.35 -5.65 -4.97
CA ASP A 489 -18.71 -6.50 -3.83
C ASP A 489 -20.20 -6.86 -3.79
N ASP A 490 -21.03 -6.05 -4.47
CA ASP A 490 -22.46 -6.29 -4.55
C ASP A 490 -22.76 -7.45 -5.50
N LEU A 491 -23.53 -8.41 -5.01
CA LEU A 491 -24.05 -9.54 -5.77
C LEU A 491 -25.44 -9.20 -6.31
N VAL A 492 -25.70 -9.55 -7.56
CA VAL A 492 -27.01 -9.35 -8.20
C VAL A 492 -27.65 -10.71 -8.44
N LEU A 493 -28.91 -10.85 -8.04
CA LEU A 493 -29.68 -12.06 -8.36
C LEU A 493 -30.15 -12.00 -9.81
N GLN A 494 -29.78 -12.98 -10.63
CA GLN A 494 -30.24 -13.11 -12.01
C GLN A 494 -31.62 -13.79 -12.08
N GLY A 495 -31.83 -14.81 -11.26
CA GLY A 495 -33.09 -15.55 -11.18
C GLY A 495 -32.92 -16.96 -10.62
N ILE A 496 -33.95 -17.78 -10.77
CA ILE A 496 -33.92 -19.20 -10.41
C ILE A 496 -33.89 -20.06 -11.68
N ALA A 497 -32.95 -20.99 -11.73
CA ALA A 497 -32.78 -21.95 -12.80
C ALA A 497 -33.25 -23.35 -12.39
N ASN A 498 -33.69 -24.14 -13.37
CA ASN A 498 -34.13 -25.53 -13.22
C ASN A 498 -35.20 -25.72 -12.12
N CYS A 499 -36.13 -24.78 -12.03
CA CYS A 499 -37.24 -24.86 -11.08
C CYS A 499 -38.29 -25.87 -11.59
N PRO A 500 -38.74 -26.84 -10.76
CA PRO A 500 -39.81 -27.75 -11.15
C PRO A 500 -41.07 -27.01 -11.64
N LYS A 501 -41.69 -27.48 -12.72
CA LYS A 501 -42.88 -26.83 -13.34
C LYS A 501 -44.01 -26.55 -12.35
N LYS A 502 -44.16 -27.36 -11.29
CA LYS A 502 -45.12 -27.16 -10.19
C LYS A 502 -44.98 -25.83 -9.44
N TYR A 503 -43.86 -25.12 -9.61
CA TYR A 503 -43.56 -23.87 -8.89
C TYR A 503 -43.56 -22.63 -9.79
N ILE A 504 -43.92 -22.76 -11.07
CA ILE A 504 -44.07 -21.62 -11.99
C ILE A 504 -45.56 -21.29 -12.05
N THR A 505 -45.94 -20.10 -11.57
CA THR A 505 -47.33 -19.63 -11.76
C THR A 505 -47.53 -19.28 -13.23
N ALA A 506 -48.01 -20.23 -14.02
CA ALA A 506 -48.52 -19.95 -15.36
C ALA A 506 -49.78 -19.07 -15.23
N ASN A 507 -49.81 -17.94 -15.93
CA ASN A 507 -51.06 -17.23 -16.20
C ASN A 507 -51.99 -18.19 -16.95
N ASN A 508 -53.14 -18.48 -16.34
CA ASN A 508 -54.36 -19.06 -16.90
C ASN A 508 -54.18 -20.08 -18.05
N ASP A 509 -54.20 -21.36 -17.71
CA ASP A 509 -54.97 -22.33 -18.48
C ASP A 509 -55.90 -23.04 -17.48
N HIS A 510 -57.18 -22.72 -17.56
CA HIS A 510 -58.25 -23.49 -16.96
C HIS A 510 -58.27 -24.86 -17.65
N GLU A 511 -57.91 -25.93 -16.95
CA GLU A 511 -58.51 -27.22 -17.24
C GLU A 511 -59.83 -27.28 -16.46
N ASP A 512 -60.90 -27.23 -17.23
CA ASP A 512 -62.28 -27.36 -16.81
C ASP A 512 -62.51 -28.66 -16.04
N VAL A 513 -63.10 -28.54 -14.85
CA VAL A 513 -64.00 -29.55 -14.30
C VAL A 513 -65.40 -28.98 -14.47
N ASP A 514 -66.13 -29.55 -15.44
CA ASP A 514 -67.55 -29.32 -15.64
C ASP A 514 -68.33 -29.41 -14.32
N ILE A 515 -69.14 -28.39 -14.03
CA ILE A 515 -70.51 -28.49 -13.48
C ILE A 515 -71.24 -27.19 -13.83
N ASP A 516 -72.17 -27.35 -14.77
CA ASP A 516 -73.45 -26.69 -14.99
C ASP A 516 -73.67 -25.18 -14.74
N SER A 517 -73.99 -24.53 -15.87
CA SER A 517 -75.23 -23.79 -16.12
C SER A 517 -75.35 -22.30 -15.74
N THR A 518 -75.46 -21.54 -16.84
CA THR A 518 -76.44 -20.47 -17.10
C THR A 518 -76.23 -19.05 -16.56
N THR A 519 -76.35 -18.12 -17.53
CA THR A 519 -76.96 -16.78 -17.50
C THR A 519 -76.04 -15.53 -17.56
N THR A 520 -75.97 -15.01 -18.80
CA THR A 520 -76.29 -13.63 -19.26
C THR A 520 -75.42 -12.45 -18.83
N ASP A 521 -74.83 -11.84 -19.87
CA ASP A 521 -74.93 -10.42 -20.24
C ASP A 521 -74.42 -9.33 -19.28
N THR A 522 -73.35 -8.61 -19.66
CA THR A 522 -73.40 -7.28 -20.33
C THR A 522 -72.03 -6.58 -20.34
N THR A 523 -71.67 -6.02 -21.50
CA THR A 523 -70.95 -4.76 -21.79
C THR A 523 -70.29 -4.00 -20.62
N THR A 524 -69.09 -3.39 -20.73
CA THR A 524 -68.77 -2.28 -21.64
C THR A 524 -67.26 -1.90 -21.56
N THR A 525 -66.69 -1.65 -22.73
CA THR A 525 -65.58 -0.74 -23.14
C THR A 525 -64.89 0.17 -22.10
N ASN A 526 -63.54 0.21 -22.10
CA ASN A 526 -62.78 1.31 -22.74
C ASN A 526 -61.25 1.17 -22.57
N THR A 527 -60.60 1.04 -23.72
CA THR A 527 -59.20 1.26 -24.05
C THR A 527 -58.80 2.74 -24.03
N THR A 528 -57.57 3.06 -23.62
CA THR A 528 -56.77 4.11 -24.28
C THR A 528 -55.26 3.79 -24.21
N THR A 529 -54.78 3.26 -25.34
CA THR A 529 -53.49 3.45 -26.04
C THR A 529 -52.43 4.41 -25.49
N THR A 530 -51.16 3.97 -25.48
CA THR A 530 -50.05 4.54 -26.29
C THR A 530 -48.86 3.56 -26.33
N THR A 531 -48.75 2.68 -27.33
CA THR A 531 -47.83 2.73 -28.49
C THR A 531 -46.40 3.21 -28.24
N THR A 532 -45.42 2.29 -28.33
CA THR A 532 -44.28 2.49 -29.24
C THR A 532 -43.75 1.15 -29.76
N THR A 533 -43.75 1.11 -31.08
CA THR A 533 -43.35 0.08 -32.06
C THR A 533 -41.86 -0.26 -32.05
N THR A 534 -41.55 -1.55 -32.20
CA THR A 534 -40.38 -2.02 -32.96
C THR A 534 -40.80 -3.14 -33.91
N THR A 535 -40.31 -2.99 -35.14
CA THR A 535 -40.61 -3.71 -36.36
C THR A 535 -40.06 -5.14 -36.40
N SER A 536 -40.85 -6.00 -37.05
CA SER A 536 -40.60 -7.38 -37.42
C SER A 536 -39.70 -7.51 -38.64
N THR A 537 -38.87 -8.57 -38.69
CA THR A 537 -38.56 -9.31 -39.92
C THR A 537 -38.22 -10.77 -39.61
N THR A 538 -39.07 -11.64 -40.18
CA THR A 538 -38.83 -12.97 -40.77
C THR A 538 -38.34 -14.15 -39.92
N LYS A 539 -39.24 -15.14 -39.80
CA LYS A 539 -38.99 -16.56 -39.49
C LYS A 539 -38.56 -17.33 -40.75
N GLU A 540 -37.88 -18.45 -40.47
CA GLU A 540 -37.82 -19.74 -41.18
C GLU A 540 -36.42 -20.14 -41.66
N GLU A 541 -35.72 -20.94 -40.84
CA GLU A 541 -35.45 -22.37 -41.14
C GLU A 541 -34.63 -23.06 -40.02
N GLN A 542 -35.07 -24.28 -39.71
CA GLN A 542 -34.35 -25.44 -39.15
C GLN A 542 -34.07 -25.57 -37.64
N GLU A 543 -34.93 -26.41 -37.07
CA GLU A 543 -34.88 -27.19 -35.84
C GLU A 543 -33.53 -27.90 -35.59
N SER A 544 -32.77 -27.47 -34.57
CA SER A 544 -31.94 -28.36 -33.72
C SER A 544 -31.20 -27.57 -32.61
N SER A 545 -31.89 -27.16 -31.53
CA SER A 545 -31.27 -26.85 -30.22
C SER A 545 -32.31 -26.42 -29.18
N LEU A 546 -33.07 -27.38 -28.62
CA LEU A 546 -33.92 -27.15 -27.45
C LEU A 546 -33.08 -27.21 -26.16
N THR A 547 -32.33 -26.14 -25.88
CA THR A 547 -31.81 -25.82 -24.53
C THR A 547 -31.91 -24.32 -24.28
N SER A 548 -33.12 -23.76 -24.38
CA SER A 548 -33.39 -22.40 -23.88
C SER A 548 -33.47 -22.46 -22.35
N THR A 549 -32.40 -22.03 -21.70
CA THR A 549 -32.30 -21.77 -20.26
C THR A 549 -33.21 -20.60 -19.87
N THR A 550 -34.47 -20.89 -19.57
CA THR A 550 -35.44 -19.87 -19.14
C THR A 550 -35.22 -19.55 -17.65
N PHE A 551 -34.70 -18.35 -17.35
CA PHE A 551 -34.68 -17.84 -15.98
C PHE A 551 -36.11 -17.49 -15.57
N VAL A 552 -36.55 -18.00 -14.41
CA VAL A 552 -37.81 -17.56 -13.81
C VAL A 552 -37.50 -16.40 -12.88
N GLN A 553 -38.17 -15.26 -13.12
CA GLN A 553 -38.00 -14.08 -12.28
C GLN A 553 -38.66 -14.29 -10.91
N PRO A 554 -38.13 -13.71 -9.82
CA PRO A 554 -38.66 -13.93 -8.48
C PRO A 554 -40.15 -13.61 -8.31
N SER A 555 -40.69 -12.71 -9.13
CA SER A 555 -42.11 -12.32 -9.18
C SER A 555 -43.04 -13.41 -9.73
N GLU A 556 -42.52 -14.35 -10.51
CA GLU A 556 -43.28 -15.42 -11.20
C GLU A 556 -43.19 -16.78 -10.47
N LEU A 557 -42.52 -16.80 -9.32
CA LEU A 557 -42.32 -17.98 -8.50
C LEU A 557 -43.51 -18.26 -7.57
N ALA A 558 -43.78 -19.55 -7.36
CA ALA A 558 -44.69 -20.00 -6.32
C ALA A 558 -44.26 -19.52 -4.92
N ASP A 559 -45.26 -19.29 -4.07
CA ASP A 559 -45.10 -18.73 -2.73
C ASP A 559 -44.06 -19.50 -1.87
N VAL A 560 -43.96 -20.83 -2.04
CA VAL A 560 -43.01 -21.68 -1.29
C VAL A 560 -41.54 -21.31 -1.55
N ILE A 561 -41.16 -21.04 -2.81
CA ILE A 561 -39.77 -20.68 -3.14
C ILE A 561 -39.46 -19.26 -2.66
N GLN A 562 -40.42 -18.34 -2.75
CA GLN A 562 -40.29 -17.01 -2.14
C GLN A 562 -40.12 -17.10 -0.62
N PHE A 563 -40.79 -18.06 0.05
CA PHE A 563 -40.61 -18.31 1.48
C PHE A 563 -39.22 -18.85 1.82
N ILE A 564 -38.58 -19.66 0.97
CA ILE A 564 -37.19 -20.08 1.18
C ILE A 564 -36.26 -18.87 1.16
N LEU A 565 -36.40 -18.01 0.15
CA LEU A 565 -35.58 -16.79 0.00
C LEU A 565 -35.80 -15.80 1.14
N ALA A 566 -37.04 -15.69 1.62
CA ALA A 566 -37.39 -14.86 2.75
C ALA A 566 -36.94 -15.47 4.09
N GLY A 567 -37.24 -16.74 4.37
CA GLY A 567 -37.05 -17.36 5.69
C GLY A 567 -35.66 -17.93 5.95
N CYS A 568 -34.92 -18.32 4.91
CA CYS A 568 -33.58 -18.90 5.04
C CYS A 568 -32.50 -17.82 4.91
N HIS A 569 -32.40 -16.94 5.91
CA HIS A 569 -31.34 -15.92 5.95
C HIS A 569 -30.84 -15.63 7.37
N SER A 570 -29.65 -15.04 7.43
CA SER A 570 -28.97 -14.55 8.63
C SER A 570 -28.98 -13.02 8.75
N LEU A 571 -29.69 -12.34 7.83
CA LEU A 571 -29.82 -10.88 7.79
C LEU A 571 -30.37 -10.29 9.10
N VAL A 572 -29.83 -9.13 9.47
CA VAL A 572 -30.18 -8.39 10.68
C VAL A 572 -30.56 -6.96 10.32
N LEU A 573 -31.59 -6.41 10.96
CA LEU A 573 -32.02 -5.03 10.76
C LEU A 573 -31.34 -4.10 11.78
N ILE A 574 -30.52 -3.16 11.31
CA ILE A 574 -29.77 -2.20 12.12
C ILE A 574 -30.15 -0.78 11.68
N ASP A 575 -30.67 0.04 12.59
CA ASP A 575 -31.06 1.44 12.33
C ASP A 575 -31.96 1.60 11.08
N ASN A 576 -32.94 0.70 10.94
CA ASN A 576 -33.82 0.56 9.76
C ASN A 576 -33.11 0.21 8.44
N LYS A 577 -31.83 -0.15 8.47
CA LYS A 577 -31.07 -0.68 7.33
C LYS A 577 -30.80 -2.16 7.51
N LEU A 578 -31.11 -2.96 6.49
CA LEU A 578 -30.80 -4.38 6.50
C LEU A 578 -29.30 -4.60 6.24
N VAL A 579 -28.65 -5.43 7.06
CA VAL A 579 -27.22 -5.75 6.94
C VAL A 579 -27.03 -7.26 7.13
N GLY A 580 -26.17 -7.86 6.31
CA GLY A 580 -25.82 -9.28 6.37
C GLY A 580 -25.08 -9.70 5.11
N ASP A 581 -25.11 -10.99 4.76
CA ASP A 581 -24.48 -11.51 3.54
C ASP A 581 -25.06 -10.83 2.28
N PRO A 582 -24.23 -10.26 1.38
CA PRO A 582 -24.68 -9.68 0.10
C PRO A 582 -25.56 -10.61 -0.73
N MET A 583 -25.29 -11.92 -0.73
CA MET A 583 -26.13 -12.91 -1.43
C MET A 583 -27.55 -12.94 -0.87
N GLU A 584 -27.66 -12.92 0.46
CA GLU A 584 -28.95 -12.94 1.15
C GLU A 584 -29.68 -11.62 0.97
N MET A 585 -28.96 -10.49 1.04
CA MET A 585 -29.53 -9.17 0.79
C MET A 585 -30.05 -9.05 -0.64
N ALA A 586 -29.31 -9.54 -1.63
CA ALA A 586 -29.72 -9.57 -3.02
C ALA A 586 -30.96 -10.46 -3.22
N GLY A 587 -30.96 -11.64 -2.60
CA GLY A 587 -32.12 -12.54 -2.57
C GLY A 587 -33.37 -11.86 -2.00
N LEU A 588 -33.28 -11.27 -0.81
CA LEU A 588 -34.43 -10.64 -0.16
C LEU A 588 -34.91 -9.37 -0.88
N LYS A 589 -34.00 -8.54 -1.40
CA LYS A 589 -34.34 -7.33 -2.17
C LYS A 589 -35.10 -7.64 -3.47
N SER A 590 -34.89 -8.83 -4.03
CA SER A 590 -35.52 -9.27 -5.27
C SER A 590 -36.98 -9.71 -5.10
N ILE A 591 -37.43 -9.96 -3.86
CA ILE A 591 -38.79 -10.45 -3.54
C ILE A 591 -39.59 -9.40 -2.77
N PRO A 592 -40.94 -9.41 -2.85
CA PRO A 592 -41.81 -8.41 -2.21
C PRO A 592 -42.01 -8.66 -0.69
N PHE A 593 -40.94 -9.01 0.02
CA PHE A 593 -40.92 -9.22 1.47
C PHE A 593 -40.09 -8.16 2.17
N THR A 594 -40.51 -7.78 3.37
CA THR A 594 -39.78 -6.83 4.23
C THR A 594 -39.49 -7.47 5.57
N CYS A 595 -38.24 -7.37 6.00
CA CYS A 595 -37.77 -7.97 7.25
C CYS A 595 -37.85 -6.93 8.37
N LYS A 596 -38.60 -7.26 9.44
CA LYS A 596 -38.68 -6.49 10.70
C LYS A 596 -38.23 -7.41 11.85
N ALA A 597 -36.92 -7.42 12.12
CA ALA A 597 -36.28 -8.34 13.06
C ALA A 597 -36.50 -9.82 12.68
N ASP A 598 -37.02 -10.67 13.57
CA ASP A 598 -37.27 -12.10 13.29
C ASP A 598 -38.62 -12.36 12.58
N LYS A 599 -39.40 -11.30 12.31
CA LYS A 599 -40.67 -11.38 11.59
C LYS A 599 -40.53 -10.77 10.21
N ILE A 600 -40.87 -11.55 9.20
CA ILE A 600 -40.79 -11.15 7.79
C ILE A 600 -42.20 -11.09 7.25
N SER A 601 -42.60 -9.90 6.81
CA SER A 601 -43.95 -9.63 6.33
C SER A 601 -43.93 -9.37 4.83
N HIS A 602 -44.86 -10.00 4.11
CA HIS A 602 -45.07 -9.73 2.70
C HIS A 602 -45.69 -8.32 2.53
N GLN A 603 -45.25 -7.56 1.52
CA GLN A 603 -45.73 -6.19 1.27
C GLN A 603 -47.21 -6.09 0.84
N LYS A 604 -47.70 -7.05 0.04
CA LYS A 604 -49.07 -7.07 -0.52
C LYS A 604 -49.98 -8.19 0.05
N LYS A 605 -49.44 -9.39 0.34
CA LYS A 605 -50.22 -10.54 0.83
C LYS A 605 -50.21 -10.62 2.37
N PRO A 606 -51.29 -11.11 3.03
CA PRO A 606 -51.34 -11.29 4.49
C PRO A 606 -50.60 -12.58 4.89
N ILE A 607 -49.29 -12.59 4.69
CA ILE A 607 -48.41 -13.72 4.99
C ILE A 607 -47.26 -13.20 5.85
N ASN A 608 -47.06 -13.83 7.00
CA ASN A 608 -45.96 -13.54 7.91
C ASN A 608 -45.12 -14.81 8.11
N ILE A 609 -43.80 -14.66 8.03
CA ILE A 609 -42.83 -15.72 8.30
C ILE A 609 -42.11 -15.35 9.60
N GLU A 610 -42.13 -16.25 10.57
CA GLU A 610 -41.43 -16.11 11.84
C GLU A 610 -40.31 -17.13 11.93
N ILE A 611 -39.07 -16.68 12.11
CA ILE A 611 -37.90 -17.56 12.21
C ILE A 611 -37.80 -18.08 13.65
N VAL A 612 -37.88 -19.41 13.81
CA VAL A 612 -37.89 -20.09 15.11
C VAL A 612 -36.47 -20.46 15.56
N HIS A 613 -35.68 -21.03 14.65
CA HIS A 613 -34.31 -21.46 14.92
C HIS A 613 -33.45 -21.38 13.65
N ARG A 614 -32.16 -21.07 13.81
CA ARG A 614 -31.20 -20.91 12.72
C ARG A 614 -30.00 -21.83 12.94
N TYR A 615 -29.75 -22.74 12.02
CA TYR A 615 -28.47 -23.41 11.88
C TYR A 615 -27.61 -22.58 10.94
N HIS A 616 -26.71 -21.80 11.53
CA HIS A 616 -25.83 -20.89 10.79
C HIS A 616 -25.00 -21.62 9.73
N PHE A 617 -24.63 -20.87 8.69
CA PHE A 617 -23.68 -21.32 7.71
C PHE A 617 -22.33 -21.61 8.39
N SER A 618 -21.76 -22.78 8.11
CA SER A 618 -20.39 -23.14 8.48
C SER A 618 -19.59 -23.42 7.22
N SER A 619 -18.37 -22.88 7.11
CA SER A 619 -17.50 -23.08 5.94
C SER A 619 -17.09 -24.55 5.74
N GLU A 620 -17.08 -25.35 6.80
CA GLU A 620 -16.83 -26.79 6.72
C GLU A 620 -18.02 -27.53 6.09
N LEU A 621 -19.24 -27.16 6.50
CA LEU A 621 -20.48 -27.80 6.06
C LEU A 621 -21.06 -27.21 4.76
N LYS A 622 -20.67 -25.98 4.39
CA LYS A 622 -21.07 -25.23 3.18
C LYS A 622 -22.57 -25.13 2.92
N ARG A 623 -23.38 -25.13 3.98
CA ARG A 623 -24.85 -25.04 3.93
C ARG A 623 -25.44 -24.37 5.17
N MET A 624 -26.67 -23.88 5.04
CA MET A 624 -27.45 -23.20 6.07
C MET A 624 -28.88 -23.74 6.07
N THR A 625 -29.49 -23.85 7.26
CA THR A 625 -30.87 -24.28 7.42
C THR A 625 -31.57 -23.45 8.48
N THR A 626 -32.81 -23.05 8.25
CA THR A 626 -33.65 -22.33 9.21
C THR A 626 -34.99 -23.03 9.38
N ILE A 627 -35.52 -23.01 10.60
CA ILE A 627 -36.87 -23.47 10.91
C ILE A 627 -37.76 -22.25 11.00
N CYS A 628 -38.81 -22.20 10.19
CA CYS A 628 -39.70 -21.06 10.05
C CYS A 628 -41.17 -21.47 10.21
N ASN A 629 -41.94 -20.65 10.91
CA ASN A 629 -43.38 -20.73 10.96
C ASN A 629 -43.97 -19.76 9.94
N VAL A 630 -44.72 -20.27 8.97
CA VAL A 630 -45.43 -19.48 7.97
C VAL A 630 -46.89 -19.35 8.43
N VAL A 631 -47.28 -18.13 8.80
CA VAL A 631 -48.60 -17.78 9.33
C VAL A 631 -49.41 -17.04 8.26
N TYR A 632 -50.51 -17.65 7.85
CA TYR A 632 -51.48 -17.04 6.94
C TYR A 632 -52.52 -16.26 7.75
N THR A 633 -52.49 -14.93 7.67
CA THR A 633 -53.31 -14.07 8.55
C THR A 633 -54.81 -14.16 8.24
N LYS A 634 -55.19 -14.60 7.03
CA LYS A 634 -56.60 -14.79 6.64
C LYS A 634 -57.23 -16.06 7.22
N ASN A 635 -56.47 -17.15 7.36
CA ASN A 635 -57.02 -18.48 7.70
C ASN A 635 -56.53 -19.00 9.06
N LEU A 636 -55.72 -18.24 9.81
CA LEU A 636 -55.09 -18.66 11.08
C LEU A 636 -54.29 -19.98 10.99
N GLN A 637 -53.97 -20.45 9.78
CA GLN A 637 -53.15 -21.63 9.56
C GLN A 637 -51.67 -21.28 9.74
N CYS A 638 -50.99 -22.04 10.60
CA CYS A 638 -49.55 -21.99 10.83
C CYS A 638 -48.93 -23.28 10.31
N ASN A 639 -48.08 -23.17 9.28
CA ASN A 639 -47.32 -24.30 8.76
C ASN A 639 -45.84 -24.11 9.11
N THR A 640 -45.22 -25.13 9.70
CA THR A 640 -43.79 -25.12 10.02
C THR A 640 -42.99 -25.76 8.89
N TYR A 641 -41.95 -25.05 8.44
CA TYR A 641 -41.05 -25.50 7.39
C TYR A 641 -39.60 -25.44 7.88
N ALA A 642 -38.78 -26.39 7.44
CA ALA A 642 -37.33 -26.23 7.37
C ALA A 642 -36.98 -25.74 5.97
N PHE A 643 -36.27 -24.62 5.90
CA PHE A 643 -35.73 -24.06 4.66
C PHE A 643 -34.21 -24.18 4.67
N SER A 644 -33.65 -24.77 3.63
CA SER A 644 -32.21 -25.02 3.51
C SER A 644 -31.66 -24.44 2.21
N LYS A 645 -30.43 -23.95 2.27
CA LYS A 645 -29.67 -23.51 1.10
C LYS A 645 -28.19 -23.84 1.26
N GLY A 646 -27.52 -24.15 0.15
CA GLY A 646 -26.11 -24.50 0.21
C GLY A 646 -25.48 -24.76 -1.15
N ALA A 647 -24.23 -25.21 -1.13
CA ALA A 647 -23.50 -25.60 -2.33
C ALA A 647 -24.20 -26.79 -3.03
N PRO A 648 -24.43 -26.75 -4.36
CA PRO A 648 -25.13 -27.80 -5.10
C PRO A 648 -24.61 -29.21 -4.88
N GLU A 649 -23.30 -29.37 -4.81
CA GLU A 649 -22.62 -30.66 -4.64
C GLU A 649 -22.78 -31.24 -3.22
N ILE A 650 -22.92 -30.37 -2.21
CA ILE A 650 -23.11 -30.78 -0.81
C ILE A 650 -24.57 -31.06 -0.51
N MET A 651 -25.49 -30.28 -1.11
CA MET A 651 -26.93 -30.42 -0.89
C MET A 651 -27.51 -31.66 -1.60
N LYS A 652 -26.89 -32.11 -2.71
CA LYS A 652 -27.34 -33.25 -3.51
C LYS A 652 -27.74 -34.50 -2.70
N PRO A 653 -26.90 -35.04 -1.78
CA PRO A 653 -27.25 -36.23 -0.99
C PRO A 653 -28.39 -36.03 0.02
N PHE A 654 -28.77 -34.79 0.33
CA PHE A 654 -29.84 -34.47 1.29
C PHE A 654 -31.21 -34.31 0.63
N PHE A 655 -31.24 -34.25 -0.70
CA PHE A 655 -32.49 -34.16 -1.47
C PHE A 655 -33.12 -35.54 -1.64
N ASN A 656 -34.45 -35.57 -1.69
CA ASN A 656 -35.20 -36.76 -2.02
C ASN A 656 -35.05 -37.10 -3.52
N ASP A 657 -34.74 -38.35 -3.84
CA ASP A 657 -34.52 -38.85 -5.22
C ASP A 657 -35.68 -38.49 -6.16
N LYS A 658 -36.91 -38.48 -5.67
CA LYS A 658 -38.12 -38.13 -6.46
C LYS A 658 -38.18 -36.66 -6.90
N SER A 659 -37.44 -35.78 -6.23
CA SER A 659 -37.45 -34.34 -6.49
C SER A 659 -36.27 -33.86 -7.34
N LEU A 660 -35.31 -34.75 -7.60
CA LEU A 660 -34.03 -34.42 -8.23
C LEU A 660 -34.15 -34.58 -9.76
N PRO A 661 -33.87 -33.52 -10.55
CA PRO A 661 -33.94 -33.62 -12.00
C PRO A 661 -32.67 -34.26 -12.59
N ASP A 662 -32.81 -35.01 -13.69
CA ASP A 662 -31.71 -35.74 -14.34
C ASP A 662 -30.55 -34.81 -14.79
N ASN A 663 -30.87 -33.56 -15.13
CA ASN A 663 -29.93 -32.54 -15.57
C ASN A 663 -29.29 -31.72 -14.42
N TYR A 664 -29.46 -32.12 -13.16
CA TYR A 664 -28.99 -31.37 -11.98
C TYR A 664 -27.51 -30.97 -12.09
N ASP A 665 -26.63 -31.95 -12.34
CA ASP A 665 -25.18 -31.72 -12.38
C ASP A 665 -24.75 -30.88 -13.57
N GLN A 666 -25.34 -31.12 -14.74
CA GLN A 666 -25.03 -30.38 -15.96
C GLN A 666 -25.43 -28.91 -15.83
N CYS A 667 -26.60 -28.65 -15.24
CA CYS A 667 -27.14 -27.31 -15.06
C CYS A 667 -26.30 -26.45 -14.12
N PHE A 668 -25.96 -26.92 -12.91
CA PHE A 668 -25.18 -26.08 -12.01
C PHE A 668 -23.73 -25.91 -12.50
N LYS A 669 -23.15 -26.92 -13.17
CA LYS A 669 -21.83 -26.83 -13.78
C LYS A 669 -21.80 -25.80 -14.91
N SER A 670 -22.82 -25.75 -15.78
CA SER A 670 -22.88 -24.78 -16.88
C SER A 670 -22.92 -23.33 -16.37
N TYR A 671 -23.74 -23.04 -15.35
CA TYR A 671 -23.78 -21.70 -14.75
C TYR A 671 -22.50 -21.37 -13.98
N SER A 672 -21.90 -22.35 -13.31
CA SER A 672 -20.59 -22.17 -12.66
C SER A 672 -19.48 -21.85 -13.67
N ARG A 673 -19.53 -22.45 -14.88
CA ARG A 673 -18.61 -22.14 -16.00
C ARG A 673 -18.84 -20.74 -16.58
N GLN A 674 -20.07 -20.24 -16.54
CA GLN A 674 -20.41 -18.85 -16.86
C GLN A 674 -20.04 -17.87 -15.74
N GLY A 675 -19.35 -18.33 -14.69
CA GLY A 675 -18.88 -17.49 -13.59
C GLY A 675 -19.96 -17.08 -12.59
N SER A 676 -21.19 -17.56 -12.76
CA SER A 676 -22.25 -17.33 -11.78
C SER A 676 -22.04 -18.15 -10.51
N ARG A 677 -22.43 -17.58 -9.37
CA ARG A 677 -22.44 -18.28 -8.09
C ARG A 677 -23.79 -18.96 -7.91
N VAL A 678 -23.76 -20.29 -7.87
CA VAL A 678 -24.96 -21.13 -7.81
C VAL A 678 -25.16 -21.66 -6.40
N LEU A 679 -26.38 -21.54 -5.85
CA LEU A 679 -26.78 -22.28 -4.64
C LEU A 679 -28.00 -23.15 -4.95
N ALA A 680 -28.06 -24.32 -4.32
CA ALA A 680 -29.25 -25.17 -4.35
C ALA A 680 -30.19 -24.80 -3.20
N LEU A 681 -31.49 -24.73 -3.50
CA LEU A 681 -32.54 -24.48 -2.53
C LEU A 681 -33.26 -25.78 -2.18
N GLY A 682 -33.53 -25.96 -0.89
CA GLY A 682 -34.25 -27.11 -0.34
C GLY A 682 -35.26 -26.74 0.71
N TYR A 683 -36.33 -27.52 0.83
CA TYR A 683 -37.27 -27.35 1.94
C TYR A 683 -37.88 -28.67 2.41
N LYS A 684 -38.36 -28.69 3.65
CA LYS A 684 -39.10 -29.81 4.24
C LYS A 684 -40.24 -29.25 5.08
N ARG A 685 -41.44 -29.82 4.92
CA ARG A 685 -42.61 -29.45 5.72
C ARG A 685 -42.71 -30.39 6.93
N PHE A 686 -42.96 -29.83 8.11
CA PHE A 686 -43.27 -30.61 9.31
C PHE A 686 -44.78 -30.74 9.50
N GLU A 687 -45.21 -31.86 10.06
CA GLU A 687 -46.60 -32.07 10.48
C GLU A 687 -46.91 -31.21 11.72
N SER A 688 -48.11 -30.64 11.76
CA SER A 688 -48.55 -29.71 12.80
C SER A 688 -48.72 -30.42 14.17
N GLY A 689 -47.92 -30.05 15.18
CA GLY A 689 -48.08 -30.57 16.55
C GLY A 689 -46.92 -30.37 17.56
N LEU A 690 -45.72 -29.94 17.15
CA LEU A 690 -44.57 -29.80 18.06
C LEU A 690 -44.46 -28.40 18.69
N ASN A 691 -44.00 -28.34 19.95
CA ASN A 691 -43.76 -27.09 20.67
C ASN A 691 -42.45 -26.39 20.22
N VAL A 692 -42.39 -25.06 20.32
CA VAL A 692 -41.22 -24.23 19.97
C VAL A 692 -39.92 -24.68 20.66
N SER A 693 -40.02 -25.18 21.90
CA SER A 693 -38.87 -25.72 22.65
C SER A 693 -38.30 -27.00 22.05
N GLN A 694 -39.15 -27.88 21.49
CA GLN A 694 -38.72 -29.14 20.88
C GLN A 694 -37.97 -28.90 19.56
N TYR A 695 -38.39 -27.91 18.77
CA TYR A 695 -37.70 -27.51 17.54
C TYR A 695 -36.29 -26.96 17.80
N LYS A 696 -36.06 -26.26 18.92
CA LYS A 696 -34.73 -25.74 19.29
C LYS A 696 -33.76 -26.82 19.76
N SER A 697 -34.27 -27.97 20.21
CA SER A 697 -33.44 -29.10 20.68
C SER A 697 -33.12 -30.14 19.60
N MET A 698 -33.66 -30.00 18.38
CA MET A 698 -33.41 -30.95 17.29
C MET A 698 -31.95 -30.92 16.83
N GLU A 699 -31.44 -32.09 16.44
CA GLU A 699 -30.13 -32.20 15.81
C GLU A 699 -30.19 -31.79 14.34
N ARG A 700 -29.13 -31.13 13.86
CA ARG A 700 -29.04 -30.55 12.52
C ARG A 700 -29.30 -31.58 11.41
N ASP A 701 -28.72 -32.77 11.53
CA ASP A 701 -28.84 -33.81 10.51
C ASP A 701 -30.29 -34.34 10.35
N SER A 702 -31.07 -34.34 11.43
CA SER A 702 -32.48 -34.75 11.38
C SER A 702 -33.35 -33.75 10.59
N VAL A 703 -33.02 -32.46 10.68
CA VAL A 703 -33.72 -31.37 9.99
C VAL A 703 -33.33 -31.35 8.51
N GLU A 704 -32.06 -31.62 8.20
CA GLU A 704 -31.50 -31.57 6.84
C GLU A 704 -31.75 -32.86 6.02
N SER A 705 -32.40 -33.87 6.58
CA SER A 705 -32.73 -35.12 5.87
C SER A 705 -34.02 -35.02 5.02
N ASN A 706 -34.05 -35.68 3.85
CA ASN A 706 -35.21 -35.79 2.96
C ASN A 706 -35.79 -34.43 2.51
N LEU A 707 -34.94 -33.51 2.05
CA LEU A 707 -35.36 -32.21 1.53
C LEU A 707 -35.98 -32.34 0.14
N GLU A 708 -36.99 -31.53 -0.19
CA GLU A 708 -37.46 -31.34 -1.56
C GLU A 708 -36.62 -30.28 -2.27
N PHE A 709 -36.22 -30.57 -3.51
CA PHE A 709 -35.50 -29.61 -4.34
C PHE A 709 -36.42 -28.46 -4.81
N GLY A 710 -35.97 -27.22 -4.57
CA GLY A 710 -36.69 -25.99 -4.95
C GLY A 710 -36.17 -25.31 -6.23
N GLY A 711 -34.97 -25.65 -6.68
CA GLY A 711 -34.29 -25.00 -7.82
C GLY A 711 -32.90 -24.46 -7.46
N PHE A 712 -32.21 -23.95 -8.48
CA PHE A 712 -30.92 -23.28 -8.33
C PHE A 712 -31.07 -21.76 -8.34
N ILE A 713 -30.55 -21.09 -7.33
CA ILE A 713 -30.46 -19.63 -7.31
C ILE A 713 -29.13 -19.19 -7.92
N ILE A 714 -29.20 -18.28 -8.89
CA ILE A 714 -28.05 -17.86 -9.69
C ILE A 714 -27.71 -16.40 -9.38
N PHE A 715 -26.54 -16.19 -8.78
CA PHE A 715 -25.99 -14.86 -8.51
C PHE A 715 -24.88 -14.53 -9.48
N ASP A 716 -24.80 -13.25 -9.85
CA ASP A 716 -23.72 -12.73 -10.69
C ASP A 716 -22.93 -11.64 -9.96
N CYS A 717 -21.63 -11.58 -10.24
CA CYS A 717 -20.71 -10.55 -9.74
C CYS A 717 -20.42 -9.57 -10.89
N PRO A 718 -21.14 -8.45 -11.01
CA PRO A 718 -20.91 -7.53 -12.11
C PRO A 718 -19.50 -6.94 -12.06
N LEU A 719 -18.94 -6.73 -13.24
CA LEU A 719 -17.70 -5.99 -13.43
C LEU A 719 -17.91 -4.52 -13.08
N LYS A 720 -16.89 -3.87 -12.51
CA LYS A 720 -16.92 -2.40 -12.41
C LYS A 720 -16.90 -1.79 -13.81
N PRO A 721 -17.62 -0.67 -14.04
CA PRO A 721 -17.78 -0.09 -15.37
C PRO A 721 -16.45 0.34 -16.01
N ASP A 722 -15.44 0.67 -15.21
CA ASP A 722 -14.12 1.12 -15.67
C ASP A 722 -13.06 0.01 -15.72
N SER A 723 -13.35 -1.21 -15.22
CA SER A 723 -12.41 -2.33 -15.22
C SER A 723 -11.97 -2.70 -16.63
N LYS A 724 -12.92 -2.83 -17.57
CA LYS A 724 -12.63 -3.26 -18.95
C LYS A 724 -11.73 -2.25 -19.66
N GLU A 725 -12.08 -0.96 -19.64
CA GLU A 725 -11.27 0.11 -20.25
C GLU A 725 -9.85 0.15 -19.64
N SER A 726 -9.75 0.04 -18.31
CA SER A 726 -8.45 0.09 -17.62
C SER A 726 -7.55 -1.09 -17.98
N ILE A 727 -8.09 -2.31 -18.04
CA ILE A 727 -7.34 -3.51 -18.40
C ILE A 727 -6.93 -3.48 -19.88
N GLU A 728 -7.82 -3.06 -20.79
CA GLU A 728 -7.49 -2.85 -22.20
C GLU A 728 -6.36 -1.82 -22.38
N MET A 729 -6.39 -0.70 -21.64
CA MET A 729 -5.30 0.28 -21.65
C MET A 729 -3.97 -0.32 -21.19
N LEU A 730 -3.97 -1.21 -20.20
CA LEU A 730 -2.74 -1.84 -19.70
C LEU A 730 -2.18 -2.88 -20.68
N MET A 731 -3.05 -3.69 -21.30
CA MET A 731 -2.69 -4.64 -22.35
C MET A 731 -2.09 -3.92 -23.57
N ASN A 732 -2.73 -2.84 -24.03
CA ASN A 732 -2.23 -1.98 -25.12
C ASN A 732 -0.94 -1.24 -24.76
N SER A 733 -0.59 -1.18 -23.47
CA SER A 733 0.62 -0.57 -22.94
C SER A 733 1.74 -1.60 -22.69
N SER A 734 1.59 -2.80 -23.26
CA SER A 734 2.50 -3.97 -23.18
C SER A 734 2.62 -4.62 -21.80
N HIS A 735 1.78 -4.32 -20.81
CA HIS A 735 1.86 -4.97 -19.48
C HIS A 735 1.21 -6.36 -19.52
N ARG A 736 1.80 -7.32 -18.80
CA ARG A 736 1.18 -8.63 -18.60
C ARG A 736 0.21 -8.54 -17.43
N ILE A 737 -1.02 -9.02 -17.62
CA ILE A 737 -2.07 -9.02 -16.61
C ILE A 737 -2.20 -10.41 -16.03
N VAL A 738 -2.18 -10.49 -14.70
CA VAL A 738 -2.36 -11.73 -13.94
C VAL A 738 -3.45 -11.51 -12.90
N MET A 739 -4.39 -12.44 -12.79
CA MET A 739 -5.39 -12.44 -11.73
C MET A 739 -4.96 -13.39 -10.61
N ILE A 740 -4.97 -12.93 -9.37
CA ILE A 740 -4.63 -13.72 -8.19
C ILE A 740 -5.79 -13.62 -7.19
N THR A 741 -6.60 -14.66 -7.10
CA THR A 741 -7.87 -14.61 -6.35
C THR A 741 -8.13 -15.84 -5.48
N GLY A 742 -8.88 -15.65 -4.39
CA GLY A 742 -9.40 -16.73 -3.55
C GLY A 742 -10.61 -17.45 -4.15
N ASP A 743 -11.17 -16.93 -5.24
CA ASP A 743 -12.36 -17.47 -5.88
C ASP A 743 -12.10 -18.78 -6.64
N ASN A 744 -13.19 -19.45 -7.03
CA ASN A 744 -13.12 -20.65 -7.84
C ASN A 744 -12.45 -20.39 -9.20
N SER A 745 -11.70 -21.37 -9.70
CA SER A 745 -10.95 -21.29 -10.97
C SER A 745 -11.85 -20.99 -12.15
N LEU A 746 -13.02 -21.62 -12.22
CA LEU A 746 -14.00 -21.41 -13.31
C LEU A 746 -14.48 -19.95 -13.37
N THR A 747 -14.89 -19.39 -12.23
CA THR A 747 -15.34 -17.99 -12.12
C THR A 747 -14.22 -17.02 -12.45
N ALA A 748 -13.02 -17.24 -11.94
CA ALA A 748 -11.87 -16.41 -12.21
C ALA A 748 -11.51 -16.40 -13.72
N CYS A 749 -11.54 -17.58 -14.36
CA CYS A 749 -11.30 -17.70 -15.81
C CYS A 749 -12.40 -17.01 -16.63
N HIS A 750 -13.67 -17.11 -16.21
CA HIS A 750 -14.78 -16.42 -16.86
C HIS A 750 -14.63 -14.89 -16.82
N VAL A 751 -14.35 -14.33 -15.62
CA VAL A 751 -14.07 -12.90 -15.46
C VAL A 751 -12.87 -12.47 -16.29
N GLY A 752 -11.82 -13.30 -16.35
CA GLY A 752 -10.66 -13.06 -17.19
C GLY A 752 -10.97 -13.01 -18.70
N LYS A 753 -11.95 -13.81 -19.16
CA LYS A 753 -12.45 -13.78 -20.55
C LYS A 753 -13.22 -12.48 -20.82
N GLN A 754 -14.13 -12.10 -19.93
CA GLN A 754 -14.91 -10.85 -20.07
C GLN A 754 -14.01 -9.58 -20.12
N LEU A 755 -12.90 -9.58 -19.38
CA LEU A 755 -11.91 -8.50 -19.36
C LEU A 755 -10.90 -8.55 -20.53
N GLY A 756 -10.90 -9.63 -21.32
CA GLY A 756 -10.13 -9.75 -22.57
C GLY A 756 -8.66 -10.18 -22.44
N PHE A 757 -8.11 -10.38 -21.23
CA PHE A 757 -6.72 -10.85 -21.06
C PHE A 757 -6.59 -12.39 -21.13
N VAL A 758 -7.68 -13.10 -20.84
CA VAL A 758 -7.84 -14.52 -21.22
C VAL A 758 -8.42 -14.56 -22.62
N GLN A 759 -7.63 -15.05 -23.58
CA GLN A 759 -7.94 -15.02 -24.99
C GLN A 759 -9.08 -16.00 -25.33
N GLU A 760 -10.17 -15.53 -25.94
CA GLU A 760 -11.33 -16.37 -26.29
C GLU A 760 -10.99 -17.46 -27.32
N ASN A 761 -10.03 -17.18 -28.19
CA ASN A 761 -9.51 -18.09 -29.22
C ASN A 761 -8.60 -19.22 -28.67
N LYS A 762 -8.25 -19.20 -27.39
CA LYS A 762 -7.46 -20.26 -26.74
C LYS A 762 -8.29 -20.97 -25.67
N GLN A 763 -8.25 -22.30 -25.63
CA GLN A 763 -8.87 -23.05 -24.54
C GLN A 763 -8.14 -22.81 -23.21
N THR A 764 -8.88 -22.83 -22.11
CA THR A 764 -8.32 -22.65 -20.76
C THR A 764 -8.09 -24.02 -20.11
N ILE A 765 -6.87 -24.24 -19.63
CA ILE A 765 -6.48 -25.46 -18.91
C ILE A 765 -6.12 -25.13 -17.46
N ILE A 766 -6.54 -25.99 -16.53
CA ILE A 766 -6.41 -25.83 -15.09
C ILE A 766 -5.55 -26.95 -14.52
N LEU A 767 -4.49 -26.60 -13.79
CA LEU A 767 -3.62 -27.59 -13.14
C LEU A 767 -4.31 -28.22 -11.91
N GLN A 768 -4.41 -29.54 -11.89
CA GLN A 768 -5.00 -30.33 -10.81
C GLN A 768 -4.02 -31.40 -10.30
N LYS A 769 -4.16 -31.76 -9.01
CA LYS A 769 -3.48 -32.92 -8.42
C LYS A 769 -4.27 -34.18 -8.77
N ILE A 770 -3.58 -35.23 -9.22
CA ILE A 770 -4.21 -36.53 -9.52
C ILE A 770 -4.78 -37.11 -8.21
N LYS A 771 -6.09 -37.41 -8.20
CA LYS A 771 -6.74 -38.10 -7.07
C LYS A 771 -6.61 -39.61 -7.29
N ASN A 772 -5.80 -40.30 -6.47
CA ASN A 772 -5.78 -41.76 -6.44
C ASN A 772 -7.13 -42.28 -5.90
N SER A 773 -8.07 -42.58 -6.80
CA SER A 773 -9.42 -43.05 -6.44
C SER A 773 -9.52 -44.57 -6.22
N ASN A 774 -8.39 -45.28 -6.00
CA ASN A 774 -8.35 -46.75 -5.90
C ASN A 774 -7.99 -47.28 -4.50
N ASN A 775 -8.50 -46.68 -3.42
CA ASN A 775 -8.47 -47.31 -2.09
C ASN A 775 -9.84 -47.24 -1.38
N ASN A 776 -10.92 -47.54 -2.11
CA ASN A 776 -12.16 -48.00 -1.49
C ASN A 776 -12.14 -49.53 -1.44
N ASN A 777 -11.49 -50.06 -0.39
CA ASN A 777 -11.91 -51.28 0.29
C ASN A 777 -11.14 -51.43 1.61
N ASN A 778 -11.87 -51.21 2.71
CA ASN A 778 -11.66 -51.74 4.06
C ASN A 778 -10.32 -51.45 4.77
N ASN A 779 -10.29 -50.41 5.61
CA ASN A 779 -10.24 -50.58 7.08
C ASN A 779 -9.96 -49.24 7.78
N GLU A 780 -11.00 -48.64 8.36
CA GLU A 780 -10.84 -47.71 9.49
C GLU A 780 -10.36 -48.50 10.71
N LYS A 781 -9.07 -48.40 11.02
CA LYS A 781 -8.47 -48.45 12.37
C LYS A 781 -6.95 -48.53 12.24
N ASN A 782 -6.26 -47.54 12.83
CA ASN A 782 -4.84 -47.47 13.22
C ASN A 782 -4.12 -46.25 12.62
N GLU A 783 -4.42 -45.05 13.13
CA GLU A 783 -3.45 -43.94 13.14
C GLU A 783 -2.70 -43.98 14.46
N GLU A 784 -1.69 -44.84 14.57
CA GLU A 784 -0.61 -44.71 15.54
C GLU A 784 0.51 -45.68 15.11
N LYS A 785 1.70 -45.10 14.83
CA LYS A 785 2.97 -45.70 14.38
C LYS A 785 3.20 -45.76 12.86
N GLU A 786 3.91 -44.75 12.37
CA GLU A 786 4.93 -44.92 11.33
C GLU A 786 5.99 -43.81 11.49
N GLU A 787 6.82 -43.95 12.52
CA GLU A 787 8.21 -43.47 12.48
C GLU A 787 9.08 -44.70 12.21
N ASN A 788 9.99 -44.57 11.25
CA ASN A 788 10.96 -45.56 10.74
C ASN A 788 10.51 -46.39 9.53
N ASN A 789 10.66 -45.80 8.34
CA ASN A 789 11.41 -46.46 7.26
C ASN A 789 11.99 -45.40 6.31
N ASN A 790 13.29 -45.17 6.45
CA ASN A 790 14.11 -44.50 5.45
C ASN A 790 14.29 -45.45 4.27
N ASN A 791 13.64 -45.16 3.14
CA ASN A 791 14.15 -45.42 1.81
C ASN A 791 13.46 -44.45 0.85
N ASP A 792 14.21 -43.42 0.48
CA ASP A 792 13.93 -42.49 -0.60
C ASP A 792 13.86 -43.25 -1.94
N ASN A 793 12.74 -43.12 -2.67
CA ASN A 793 12.68 -42.58 -4.03
C ASN A 793 11.29 -42.76 -4.69
N ASP A 794 10.78 -41.62 -5.17
CA ASP A 794 9.95 -41.37 -6.36
C ASP A 794 8.46 -41.79 -6.43
N ASN A 795 7.65 -40.78 -6.83
CA ASN A 795 6.29 -40.82 -7.42
C ASN A 795 5.06 -40.80 -6.50
N ASN A 796 4.77 -39.66 -5.84
CA ASN A 796 3.40 -39.35 -5.38
C ASN A 796 2.94 -37.89 -5.63
N ASN A 797 3.64 -37.10 -6.44
CA ASN A 797 3.25 -35.71 -6.77
C ASN A 797 3.14 -35.51 -8.30
N LEU A 798 2.30 -36.31 -8.97
CA LEU A 798 1.98 -36.12 -10.38
C LEU A 798 0.78 -35.16 -10.51
N GLY A 799 0.92 -34.14 -11.35
CA GLY A 799 -0.12 -33.19 -11.70
C GLY A 799 -0.58 -33.36 -13.14
N GLU A 800 -1.80 -32.92 -13.44
CA GLU A 800 -2.36 -32.91 -14.79
C GLU A 800 -3.07 -31.58 -15.08
N TRP A 801 -2.94 -31.11 -16.31
CA TRP A 801 -3.66 -29.96 -16.85
C TRP A 801 -4.98 -30.44 -17.47
N VAL A 802 -6.09 -29.93 -16.94
CA VAL A 802 -7.43 -30.34 -17.38
C VAL A 802 -8.16 -29.13 -17.97
N SER A 803 -8.74 -29.29 -19.18
CA SER A 803 -9.58 -28.26 -19.79
C SER A 803 -10.85 -27.98 -18.96
N VAL A 804 -11.41 -26.79 -19.08
CA VAL A 804 -12.67 -26.39 -18.39
C VAL A 804 -13.84 -27.32 -18.70
N ASP A 805 -13.87 -27.90 -19.91
CA ASP A 805 -14.89 -28.86 -20.33
C ASP A 805 -14.49 -30.32 -20.09
N GLU A 806 -13.36 -30.56 -19.41
CA GLU A 806 -12.78 -31.88 -19.11
C GLU A 806 -12.43 -32.72 -20.36
N SER A 807 -12.42 -32.09 -21.54
CA SER A 807 -12.19 -32.76 -22.83
C SER A 807 -10.71 -33.03 -23.14
N ILE A 808 -9.80 -32.26 -22.54
CA ILE A 808 -8.35 -32.35 -22.77
C ILE A 808 -7.68 -32.52 -21.42
N ILE A 809 -6.81 -33.52 -21.31
CA ILE A 809 -5.99 -33.82 -20.13
C ILE A 809 -4.53 -33.96 -20.60
N ILE A 810 -3.63 -33.15 -20.05
CA ILE A 810 -2.20 -33.12 -20.39
C ILE A 810 -1.40 -33.35 -19.10
N PRO A 811 -0.51 -34.36 -19.02
CA PRO A 811 0.31 -34.57 -17.82
C PRO A 811 1.31 -33.44 -17.61
N LEU A 812 1.61 -33.10 -16.35
CA LEU A 812 2.66 -32.15 -15.99
C LEU A 812 4.04 -32.82 -16.14
N GLU A 813 4.87 -32.31 -17.05
CA GLU A 813 6.25 -32.77 -17.22
C GLU A 813 7.20 -31.97 -16.33
N ASN A 814 7.72 -32.60 -15.27
CA ASN A 814 8.72 -31.99 -14.39
C ASN A 814 10.11 -31.99 -15.06
N GLY A 815 10.86 -30.90 -14.93
CA GLY A 815 12.24 -30.78 -15.45
C GLY A 815 12.41 -30.24 -16.88
N ASN A 816 11.35 -30.08 -17.67
CA ASN A 816 11.43 -29.48 -19.02
C ASN A 816 11.43 -27.94 -18.94
N GLU A 817 12.54 -27.30 -19.33
CA GLU A 817 12.76 -25.84 -19.21
C GLU A 817 11.73 -24.96 -19.94
N ASN A 818 10.99 -25.50 -20.91
CA ASN A 818 10.07 -24.72 -21.75
C ASN A 818 8.62 -25.20 -21.73
N HIS A 819 8.25 -26.12 -20.82
CA HIS A 819 6.91 -26.71 -20.80
C HIS A 819 5.79 -25.65 -20.70
N LEU A 820 5.90 -24.70 -19.75
CA LEU A 820 4.94 -23.61 -19.60
C LEU A 820 4.93 -22.64 -20.80
N ASN A 821 6.10 -22.38 -21.38
CA ASN A 821 6.24 -21.53 -22.58
C ASN A 821 5.59 -22.15 -23.82
N GLN A 822 5.63 -23.47 -23.98
CA GLN A 822 4.93 -24.17 -25.04
C GLN A 822 3.42 -24.12 -24.81
N LEU A 823 2.97 -24.42 -23.58
CA LEU A 823 1.54 -24.41 -23.26
C LEU A 823 0.91 -23.01 -23.34
N ASP A 824 1.59 -21.93 -22.97
CA ASP A 824 1.06 -20.55 -23.08
C ASP A 824 0.80 -20.11 -24.53
N LYS A 825 1.50 -20.72 -25.50
CA LYS A 825 1.29 -20.44 -26.94
C LYS A 825 -0.06 -20.97 -27.41
N ASP A 826 -0.46 -22.15 -26.96
CA ASP A 826 -1.66 -22.84 -27.45
C ASP A 826 -2.86 -22.67 -26.49
N TYR A 827 -2.61 -22.53 -25.19
CA TYR A 827 -3.63 -22.55 -24.13
C TYR A 827 -3.51 -21.36 -23.18
N ASN A 828 -4.62 -21.05 -22.50
CA ASN A 828 -4.63 -20.14 -21.35
C ASN A 828 -4.40 -20.96 -20.07
N LEU A 829 -3.37 -20.63 -19.30
CA LEU A 829 -2.99 -21.39 -18.10
C LEU A 829 -3.66 -20.83 -16.83
N CYS A 830 -4.24 -21.73 -16.04
CA CYS A 830 -4.78 -21.45 -14.70
C CYS A 830 -4.23 -22.44 -13.66
N ILE A 831 -3.79 -21.95 -12.50
CA ILE A 831 -3.30 -22.78 -11.39
C ILE A 831 -4.16 -22.57 -10.14
N GLY A 832 -4.62 -23.67 -9.55
CA GLY A 832 -5.31 -23.65 -8.25
C GLY A 832 -4.34 -23.64 -7.08
N GLY A 833 -4.73 -23.02 -5.95
CA GLY A 833 -3.89 -22.94 -4.74
C GLY A 833 -3.44 -24.29 -4.21
N ASN A 834 -4.26 -25.34 -4.31
CA ASN A 834 -3.88 -26.69 -3.92
C ASN A 834 -2.83 -27.33 -4.84
N SER A 835 -2.75 -26.88 -6.08
CA SER A 835 -1.83 -27.40 -7.10
C SER A 835 -0.55 -26.56 -7.20
N LEU A 836 -0.49 -25.42 -6.53
CA LEU A 836 0.63 -24.49 -6.60
C LEU A 836 1.94 -25.11 -6.08
N ASP A 837 1.86 -25.96 -5.06
CA ASP A 837 3.00 -26.67 -4.49
C ASP A 837 3.64 -27.68 -5.47
N LEU A 838 2.96 -28.05 -6.55
CA LEU A 838 3.54 -28.91 -7.60
C LEU A 838 4.54 -28.14 -8.47
N VAL A 839 4.32 -26.83 -8.61
CA VAL A 839 5.15 -25.95 -9.43
C VAL A 839 6.24 -25.30 -8.61
N ILE A 840 5.93 -24.96 -7.36
CA ILE A 840 6.86 -24.35 -6.41
C ILE A 840 7.73 -25.45 -5.79
N GLY A 841 8.99 -25.49 -6.18
CA GLY A 841 9.94 -26.57 -5.90
C GLY A 841 10.81 -26.93 -7.11
N ASP A 842 10.27 -26.82 -8.33
CA ASP A 842 11.02 -26.98 -9.56
C ASP A 842 11.48 -25.61 -10.09
N LYS A 843 12.79 -25.37 -10.05
CA LYS A 843 13.39 -24.09 -10.50
C LYS A 843 13.07 -23.75 -11.95
N ASN A 844 12.86 -24.75 -12.80
CA ASN A 844 12.60 -24.54 -14.23
C ASN A 844 11.18 -24.02 -14.43
N LEU A 845 10.19 -24.63 -13.77
CA LEU A 845 8.80 -24.18 -13.83
C LEU A 845 8.58 -22.87 -13.05
N GLU A 846 9.28 -22.68 -11.93
CA GLU A 846 9.25 -21.45 -11.15
C GLU A 846 9.68 -20.21 -11.94
N LYS A 847 10.61 -20.36 -12.88
CA LYS A 847 11.09 -19.26 -13.72
C LYS A 847 9.99 -18.70 -14.61
N ASP A 848 9.15 -19.59 -15.14
CA ASP A 848 8.09 -19.28 -16.11
C ASP A 848 6.70 -19.12 -15.46
N LEU A 849 6.63 -19.07 -14.14
CA LEU A 849 5.37 -18.92 -13.39
C LEU A 849 4.59 -17.64 -13.77
N TYR A 850 5.29 -16.59 -14.22
CA TYR A 850 4.68 -15.34 -14.67
C TYR A 850 3.85 -15.49 -15.96
N LEU A 851 3.97 -16.62 -16.66
CA LEU A 851 3.18 -16.92 -17.85
C LEU A 851 1.71 -17.21 -17.52
N VAL A 852 1.46 -17.74 -16.33
CA VAL A 852 0.13 -18.13 -15.87
C VAL A 852 -0.76 -16.89 -15.71
N LYS A 853 -1.95 -16.94 -16.32
CA LYS A 853 -2.88 -15.79 -16.37
C LYS A 853 -3.76 -15.69 -15.13
N VAL A 854 -4.12 -16.83 -14.53
CA VAL A 854 -5.07 -16.90 -13.42
C VAL A 854 -4.58 -17.85 -12.33
N PHE A 855 -4.43 -17.32 -11.12
CA PHE A 855 -4.24 -18.09 -9.89
C PHE A 855 -5.54 -18.03 -9.08
N ALA A 856 -6.13 -19.19 -8.79
CA ALA A 856 -7.44 -19.31 -8.16
C ALA A 856 -7.38 -20.13 -6.87
N ARG A 857 -8.33 -19.90 -5.94
CA ARG A 857 -8.35 -20.52 -4.60
C ARG A 857 -7.03 -20.41 -3.84
N VAL A 858 -6.31 -19.31 -4.00
CA VAL A 858 -5.04 -19.10 -3.30
C VAL A 858 -5.23 -18.51 -1.92
N SER A 859 -4.43 -18.98 -0.95
CA SER A 859 -4.39 -18.39 0.39
C SER A 859 -3.62 -17.05 0.40
N PRO A 860 -3.83 -16.17 1.40
CA PRO A 860 -3.06 -14.93 1.54
C PRO A 860 -1.52 -15.13 1.52
N GLU A 861 -1.05 -16.21 2.14
CA GLU A 861 0.38 -16.57 2.17
C GLU A 861 0.89 -16.97 0.78
N GLN A 862 0.07 -17.71 0.02
CA GLN A 862 0.36 -18.07 -1.37
C GLN A 862 0.39 -16.83 -2.28
N LYS A 863 -0.50 -15.84 -2.08
CA LYS A 863 -0.46 -14.56 -2.83
C LYS A 863 0.90 -13.87 -2.67
N GLN A 864 1.42 -13.83 -1.44
CA GLN A 864 2.75 -13.25 -1.16
C GLN A 864 3.88 -14.07 -1.82
N MET A 865 3.78 -15.40 -1.79
CA MET A 865 4.77 -16.29 -2.39
C MET A 865 4.87 -16.12 -3.91
N ILE A 866 3.73 -16.07 -4.61
CA ILE A 866 3.67 -15.84 -6.08
C ILE A 866 4.37 -14.53 -6.45
N LEU A 867 4.06 -13.43 -5.76
CA LEU A 867 4.70 -12.14 -6.01
C LEU A 867 6.20 -12.12 -5.69
N THR A 868 6.61 -12.87 -4.66
CA THR A 868 8.03 -12.99 -4.31
C THR A 868 8.79 -13.72 -5.41
N ASN A 869 8.23 -14.80 -5.95
CA ASN A 869 8.82 -15.55 -7.06
C ASN A 869 9.01 -14.66 -8.30
N PHE A 870 7.97 -13.92 -8.72
CA PHE A 870 8.06 -12.99 -9.86
C PHE A 870 9.18 -11.95 -9.68
N LYS A 871 9.33 -11.43 -8.46
CA LYS A 871 10.38 -10.46 -8.12
C LYS A 871 11.79 -11.10 -8.13
N VAL A 872 11.94 -12.32 -7.63
CA VAL A 872 13.22 -13.06 -7.65
C VAL A 872 13.66 -13.35 -9.09
N ASN A 873 12.71 -13.62 -9.98
CA ASN A 873 12.96 -13.82 -11.42
C ASN A 873 13.21 -12.52 -12.20
N GLY A 874 13.28 -11.37 -11.51
CA GLY A 874 13.66 -10.09 -12.12
C GLY A 874 12.51 -9.28 -12.71
N HIS A 875 11.25 -9.67 -12.51
CA HIS A 875 10.10 -8.89 -12.97
C HIS A 875 9.71 -7.78 -11.99
N TYR A 876 9.41 -6.60 -12.53
CA TYR A 876 8.80 -5.53 -11.74
C TYR A 876 7.29 -5.76 -11.59
N THR A 877 6.90 -6.16 -10.39
CA THR A 877 5.51 -6.49 -10.04
C THR A 877 4.70 -5.33 -9.47
N LEU A 878 3.45 -5.22 -9.93
CA LEU A 878 2.39 -4.41 -9.33
C LEU A 878 1.31 -5.34 -8.77
N MET A 879 0.77 -5.03 -7.59
CA MET A 879 -0.39 -5.73 -7.01
C MET A 879 -1.48 -4.71 -6.69
N ALA A 880 -2.70 -4.95 -7.16
CA ALA A 880 -3.88 -4.19 -6.79
C ALA A 880 -4.88 -5.10 -6.07
N GLY A 881 -5.34 -4.64 -4.90
CA GLY A 881 -6.25 -5.38 -4.04
C GLY A 881 -6.97 -4.42 -3.10
N ASP A 882 -8.06 -4.87 -2.49
CA ASP A 882 -8.89 -4.10 -1.57
C ASP A 882 -9.03 -4.78 -0.20
N GLY A 883 -8.88 -6.11 -0.16
CA GLY A 883 -9.05 -6.92 1.04
C GLY A 883 -7.80 -7.03 1.92
N THR A 884 -7.99 -7.47 3.17
CA THR A 884 -6.88 -7.72 4.10
C THR A 884 -6.10 -9.00 3.75
N ASN A 885 -6.71 -9.90 2.99
CA ASN A 885 -6.08 -11.06 2.34
C ASN A 885 -4.93 -10.65 1.40
N ASP A 886 -4.93 -9.42 0.88
CA ASP A 886 -3.91 -8.92 -0.04
C ASP A 886 -2.75 -8.20 0.66
N VAL A 887 -2.83 -7.95 1.98
CA VAL A 887 -1.84 -7.12 2.69
C VAL A 887 -0.40 -7.62 2.49
N GLY A 888 -0.16 -8.93 2.61
CA GLY A 888 1.17 -9.50 2.40
C GLY A 888 1.66 -9.34 0.96
N ALA A 889 0.76 -9.52 0.00
CA ALA A 889 1.00 -9.38 -1.43
C ALA A 889 1.28 -7.91 -1.83
N LEU A 890 0.41 -6.99 -1.41
CA LEU A 890 0.54 -5.54 -1.60
C LEU A 890 1.86 -5.00 -1.06
N LYS A 891 2.32 -5.50 0.10
CA LYS A 891 3.57 -5.06 0.70
C LYS A 891 4.81 -5.60 -0.02
N GLN A 892 4.74 -6.83 -0.53
CA GLN A 892 5.86 -7.50 -1.21
C GLN A 892 6.07 -7.01 -2.65
N ALA A 893 4.99 -6.58 -3.34
CA ALA A 893 5.06 -5.99 -4.66
C ALA A 893 5.99 -4.76 -4.70
N HIS A 894 6.59 -4.48 -5.86
CA HIS A 894 7.33 -3.22 -6.04
C HIS A 894 6.38 -2.02 -5.94
N VAL A 895 5.17 -2.19 -6.47
CA VAL A 895 4.08 -1.21 -6.42
C VAL A 895 2.80 -1.90 -5.93
N GLY A 896 2.47 -1.72 -4.65
CA GLY A 896 1.19 -2.18 -4.09
C GLY A 896 0.15 -1.06 -4.06
N ILE A 897 -1.07 -1.35 -4.50
CA ILE A 897 -2.18 -0.39 -4.59
C ILE A 897 -3.38 -0.94 -3.84
N ALA A 898 -3.80 -0.24 -2.78
CA ALA A 898 -5.05 -0.51 -2.08
C ALA A 898 -6.20 0.30 -2.69
N ILE A 899 -7.29 -0.37 -3.06
CA ILE A 899 -8.53 0.28 -3.54
C ILE A 899 -9.53 0.34 -2.38
N LEU A 900 -10.12 1.50 -2.11
CA LEU A 900 -11.12 1.66 -1.05
C LEU A 900 -12.54 1.55 -1.62
N ASN A 901 -13.35 0.64 -1.07
CA ASN A 901 -14.71 0.36 -1.55
C ASN A 901 -15.78 1.38 -1.07
N LYS A 902 -15.40 2.49 -0.41
CA LYS A 902 -16.36 3.46 0.15
C LYS A 902 -16.13 4.89 -0.35
N GLY A 903 -17.07 5.35 -1.19
CA GLY A 903 -17.30 6.75 -1.53
C GLY A 903 -16.87 7.13 -2.94
N GLU A 904 -17.73 7.86 -3.66
CA GLU A 904 -17.30 8.59 -4.85
C GLU A 904 -16.35 9.71 -4.40
N PHE A 905 -15.08 9.62 -4.81
CA PHE A 905 -14.14 10.71 -4.62
C PHE A 905 -14.55 11.88 -5.52
N LYS A 906 -15.12 12.93 -4.92
CA LYS A 906 -15.24 14.23 -5.57
C LYS A 906 -13.88 14.92 -5.44
N PRO A 907 -13.19 15.25 -6.55
CA PRO A 907 -11.94 15.99 -6.46
C PRO A 907 -12.17 17.29 -5.69
N PRO A 908 -11.19 17.76 -4.89
CA PRO A 908 -11.32 19.05 -4.24
C PRO A 908 -11.63 20.10 -5.31
N PRO A 909 -12.64 20.97 -5.10
CA PRO A 909 -12.97 21.99 -6.08
C PRO A 909 -11.71 22.79 -6.39
N GLU A 910 -11.39 22.95 -7.68
CA GLU A 910 -10.25 23.76 -8.08
C GLU A 910 -10.41 25.14 -7.44
N ILE A 911 -9.41 25.54 -6.63
CA ILE A 911 -9.38 26.85 -6.01
C ILE A 911 -9.30 27.87 -7.14
N ASN A 912 -10.45 28.39 -7.56
CA ASN A 912 -10.52 29.36 -8.61
C ASN A 912 -10.01 30.68 -8.03
N LEU A 913 -8.71 30.96 -8.24
CA LEU A 913 -8.05 32.18 -7.78
C LEU A 913 -8.82 33.43 -8.19
N ARG A 914 -9.57 33.40 -9.31
CA ARG A 914 -10.48 34.47 -9.72
C ARG A 914 -11.67 34.67 -8.76
N GLU A 915 -12.25 33.60 -8.24
CA GLU A 915 -13.33 33.71 -7.23
C GLU A 915 -12.79 34.21 -5.90
N ILE A 916 -11.61 33.75 -5.46
CA ILE A 916 -10.96 34.29 -4.25
C ILE A 916 -10.58 35.76 -4.44
N PHE A 917 -10.03 36.14 -5.59
CA PHE A 917 -9.74 37.54 -5.89
C PHE A 917 -11.01 38.38 -5.99
N ASN A 918 -12.09 37.87 -6.60
CA ASN A 918 -13.38 38.57 -6.68
C ASN A 918 -14.02 38.70 -5.30
N GLN A 919 -13.92 37.68 -4.44
CA GLN A 919 -14.37 37.72 -3.05
C GLN A 919 -13.48 38.65 -2.20
N ALA A 920 -12.16 38.67 -2.41
CA ALA A 920 -11.25 39.59 -1.75
C ALA A 920 -11.48 41.04 -2.19
N LYS A 921 -11.78 41.26 -3.47
CA LYS A 921 -12.16 42.56 -4.04
C LYS A 921 -13.53 43.02 -3.53
N GLN A 922 -14.51 42.10 -3.42
CA GLN A 922 -15.79 42.37 -2.75
C GLN A 922 -15.61 42.68 -1.26
N ARG A 923 -14.71 41.98 -0.57
CA ARG A 923 -14.34 42.26 0.83
C ARG A 923 -13.68 43.62 0.99
N GLN A 924 -12.76 44.00 0.09
CA GLN A 924 -12.15 45.34 0.05
C GLN A 924 -13.18 46.43 -0.24
N MET A 925 -14.13 46.18 -1.14
CA MET A 925 -15.21 47.10 -1.47
C MET A 925 -16.20 47.25 -0.30
N GLN A 926 -16.50 46.17 0.42
CA GLN A 926 -17.23 46.21 1.70
C GLN A 926 -16.43 46.90 2.81
N GLU A 927 -15.09 46.81 2.80
CA GLU A 927 -14.20 47.53 3.71
C GLU A 927 -14.13 49.04 3.46
N GLN A 928 -14.25 49.47 2.20
CA GLN A 928 -14.42 50.88 1.88
C GLN A 928 -15.78 51.42 2.35
N LEU A 929 -16.83 50.59 2.31
CA LEU A 929 -18.13 50.89 2.91
C LEU A 929 -18.10 50.88 4.48
N ARG A 930 -17.21 50.09 5.11
CA ARG A 930 -16.96 50.06 6.58
C ARG A 930 -16.43 51.37 7.16
N ARG A 931 -15.84 52.26 6.36
CA ARG A 931 -15.29 53.53 6.88
C ARG A 931 -16.34 54.55 7.30
N ASN A 932 -17.62 54.36 6.93
CA ASN A 932 -18.68 55.34 7.12
C ASN A 932 -19.85 54.90 8.03
N GLY A 933 -19.78 53.80 8.81
CA GLY A 933 -20.95 53.35 9.58
C GLY A 933 -20.66 52.50 10.84
N ASP A 934 -21.31 52.92 11.93
CA ASP A 934 -21.45 52.43 13.31
C ASP A 934 -20.58 51.27 13.88
N PRO A 935 -19.94 51.47 15.06
CA PRO A 935 -19.02 50.49 15.68
C PRO A 935 -19.68 49.25 16.29
N ARG A 936 -20.99 49.25 16.59
CA ARG A 936 -21.68 48.08 17.18
C ARG A 936 -21.92 46.94 16.18
N ALA A 937 -22.30 47.26 14.94
CA ALA A 937 -22.50 46.26 13.89
C ALA A 937 -21.18 45.59 13.47
N ALA A 938 -20.06 46.30 13.60
CA ALA A 938 -18.72 45.77 13.30
C ALA A 938 -18.27 44.66 14.27
N ALA A 939 -18.67 44.74 15.54
CA ALA A 939 -18.33 43.73 16.55
C ALA A 939 -19.13 42.42 16.37
N GLU A 940 -20.42 42.54 16.07
CA GLU A 940 -21.32 41.39 15.86
C GLU A 940 -20.95 40.61 14.58
N LEU A 941 -20.54 41.31 13.52
CA LEU A 941 -20.06 40.69 12.29
C LEU A 941 -18.68 40.03 12.45
N ALA A 942 -17.79 40.59 13.28
CA ALA A 942 -16.49 39.99 13.58
C ALA A 942 -16.62 38.66 14.35
N GLN A 943 -17.56 38.59 15.29
CA GLN A 943 -17.92 37.33 15.95
C GLN A 943 -18.50 36.31 14.96
N LYS A 944 -19.36 36.76 14.04
CA LYS A 944 -19.94 35.89 13.00
C LYS A 944 -18.88 35.37 12.03
N GLN A 945 -17.90 36.20 11.64
CA GLN A 945 -16.76 35.80 10.80
C GLN A 945 -15.80 34.84 11.52
N ALA A 946 -15.55 35.03 12.82
CA ALA A 946 -14.76 34.09 13.61
C ALA A 946 -15.46 32.73 13.74
N ALA A 947 -16.78 32.72 13.91
CA ALA A 947 -17.59 31.50 13.93
C ALA A 947 -17.62 30.79 12.56
N ASP A 948 -17.74 31.55 11.46
CA ASP A 948 -17.76 31.02 10.09
C ASP A 948 -16.36 30.49 9.68
N LEU A 949 -15.28 31.14 10.11
CA LEU A 949 -13.90 30.65 9.95
C LEU A 949 -13.68 29.38 10.79
N ALA A 950 -14.18 29.33 12.02
CA ALA A 950 -14.13 28.13 12.85
C ALA A 950 -14.95 26.97 12.24
N GLN A 951 -16.12 27.25 11.66
CA GLN A 951 -16.92 26.27 10.91
C GLN A 951 -16.22 25.82 9.63
N ARG A 952 -15.54 26.71 8.89
CA ARG A 952 -14.73 26.32 7.72
C ARG A 952 -13.50 25.51 8.11
N MET A 953 -12.82 25.85 9.20
CA MET A 953 -11.72 25.03 9.73
C MET A 953 -12.21 23.68 10.25
N GLN A 954 -13.46 23.59 10.71
CA GLN A 954 -14.12 22.33 11.02
C GLN A 954 -14.50 21.58 9.74
N GLN A 955 -15.06 22.23 8.71
CA GLN A 955 -15.38 21.62 7.41
C GLN A 955 -14.15 21.17 6.60
N ASP A 956 -13.04 21.92 6.65
CA ASP A 956 -11.77 21.56 6.00
C ASP A 956 -11.06 20.42 6.76
N ASN A 957 -11.22 20.33 8.09
CA ASN A 957 -10.82 19.16 8.88
C ASN A 957 -11.81 17.98 8.73
N GLU A 958 -13.06 18.25 8.35
CA GLU A 958 -14.12 17.31 7.98
C GLU A 958 -14.16 17.02 6.46
N VAL A 959 -13.11 17.32 5.71
CA VAL A 959 -12.84 16.54 4.49
C VAL A 959 -12.60 15.12 4.99
N GLN A 960 -13.69 14.34 5.06
CA GLN A 960 -13.80 13.00 5.61
C GLN A 960 -12.43 12.32 5.56
N MET A 961 -11.75 12.27 6.71
CA MET A 961 -10.68 11.30 6.89
C MET A 961 -11.37 9.95 6.84
N VAL A 962 -11.53 9.43 5.62
CA VAL A 962 -11.96 8.05 5.37
C VAL A 962 -11.03 7.21 6.22
N LYS A 963 -11.58 6.54 7.24
CA LYS A 963 -10.84 5.57 8.04
C LYS A 963 -10.24 4.58 7.04
N LEU A 964 -8.92 4.64 6.90
CA LEU A 964 -8.18 3.78 6.01
C LEU A 964 -8.37 2.35 6.50
N GLY A 965 -8.75 1.43 5.60
CA GLY A 965 -8.75 0.01 5.90
C GLY A 965 -7.32 -0.51 6.07
N ASP A 966 -7.16 -1.70 6.66
CA ASP A 966 -5.83 -2.26 6.94
C ASP A 966 -5.01 -2.52 5.66
N ALA A 967 -5.67 -2.80 4.52
CA ALA A 967 -5.03 -2.89 3.20
C ALA A 967 -4.32 -1.58 2.78
N SER A 968 -4.93 -0.43 3.09
CA SER A 968 -4.37 0.89 2.82
C SER A 968 -3.15 1.24 3.69
N ILE A 969 -3.06 0.65 4.88
CA ILE A 969 -1.91 0.86 5.76
C ILE A 969 -0.71 0.07 5.22
N ALA A 970 -0.95 -1.11 4.64
CA ALA A 970 0.10 -1.95 4.07
C ALA A 970 0.59 -1.49 2.69
N ALA A 971 -0.32 -1.04 1.82
CA ALA A 971 0.01 -0.66 0.45
C ALA A 971 0.76 0.69 0.40
N PRO A 972 1.82 0.81 -0.42
CA PRO A 972 2.49 2.08 -0.62
C PRO A 972 1.60 3.13 -1.32
N PHE A 973 0.61 2.70 -2.10
CA PHE A 973 -0.40 3.55 -2.71
C PHE A 973 -1.80 3.17 -2.22
N THR A 974 -2.62 4.17 -1.92
CA THR A 974 -4.04 3.99 -1.58
C THR A 974 -4.90 4.89 -2.45
N SER A 975 -5.87 4.32 -3.15
CA SER A 975 -6.91 5.04 -3.89
C SER A 975 -8.13 5.25 -3.00
N LYS A 976 -8.63 6.49 -2.95
CA LYS A 976 -9.95 6.79 -2.35
C LYS A 976 -11.13 6.37 -3.24
N SER A 977 -10.92 6.30 -4.55
CA SER A 977 -11.96 5.85 -5.47
C SER A 977 -11.98 4.33 -5.53
N SER A 978 -13.19 3.77 -5.60
CA SER A 978 -13.42 2.34 -5.86
C SER A 978 -13.15 1.94 -7.32
N ALA A 979 -12.87 2.90 -8.21
CA ALA A 979 -12.50 2.66 -9.60
C ALA A 979 -11.12 1.95 -9.73
N VAL A 980 -10.91 1.25 -10.84
CA VAL A 980 -9.64 0.63 -11.27
C VAL A 980 -8.74 1.62 -12.02
N LYS A 981 -9.32 2.67 -12.61
CA LYS A 981 -8.61 3.76 -13.31
C LYS A 981 -7.39 4.35 -12.57
N PRO A 982 -7.39 4.54 -11.24
CA PRO A 982 -6.22 5.00 -10.47
C PRO A 982 -4.91 4.25 -10.75
N ILE A 983 -4.98 2.95 -11.08
CA ILE A 983 -3.80 2.13 -11.39
C ILE A 983 -3.10 2.66 -12.65
N THR A 984 -3.88 2.97 -13.68
CA THR A 984 -3.34 3.55 -14.92
C THR A 984 -2.78 4.96 -14.68
N HIS A 985 -3.31 5.73 -13.73
CA HIS A 985 -2.76 7.04 -13.34
C HIS A 985 -1.41 6.91 -12.62
N ILE A 986 -1.27 5.91 -11.73
CA ILE A 986 0.00 5.63 -11.03
C ILE A 986 1.09 5.24 -12.02
N ILE A 987 0.80 4.36 -12.99
CA ILE A 987 1.77 3.97 -14.03
C ILE A 987 2.12 5.16 -14.92
N ARG A 988 1.14 5.99 -15.33
CA ARG A 988 1.38 7.21 -16.11
C ARG A 988 2.32 8.17 -15.38
N GLN A 989 2.04 8.43 -14.10
CA GLN A 989 2.90 9.28 -13.27
C GLN A 989 4.27 8.65 -13.10
N GLY A 990 4.36 7.34 -12.81
CA GLY A 990 5.61 6.63 -12.65
C GLY A 990 6.51 6.67 -13.89
N ARG A 991 5.94 6.50 -15.09
CA ARG A 991 6.67 6.64 -16.36
C ARG A 991 7.19 8.06 -16.57
N CYS A 992 6.37 9.07 -16.25
CA CYS A 992 6.78 10.47 -16.29
C CYS A 992 7.96 10.73 -15.34
N THR A 993 7.81 10.40 -14.06
CA THR A 993 8.85 10.60 -13.04
C THR A 993 10.14 9.86 -13.39
N LEU A 994 10.07 8.61 -13.85
CA LEU A 994 11.24 7.83 -14.24
C LEU A 994 12.01 8.48 -15.40
N VAL A 995 11.29 8.91 -16.44
CA VAL A 995 11.90 9.58 -17.59
C VAL A 995 12.50 10.93 -17.17
N THR A 996 11.83 11.71 -16.31
CA THR A 996 12.36 12.96 -15.77
C THR A 996 13.66 12.70 -15.00
N THR A 997 13.68 11.70 -14.10
CA THR A 997 14.90 11.32 -13.37
C THR A 997 16.05 10.93 -14.28
N PHE A 998 15.80 10.16 -15.35
CA PHE A 998 16.85 9.75 -16.29
C PHE A 998 17.39 10.91 -17.13
N GLN A 999 16.53 11.86 -17.51
CA GLN A 999 16.96 13.09 -18.18
C GLN A 999 17.82 13.95 -17.26
N MET A 1000 17.45 14.05 -15.98
CA MET A 1000 18.23 14.77 -14.98
C MET A 1000 19.63 14.15 -14.83
N TYR A 1001 19.75 12.82 -14.71
CA TYR A 1001 21.06 12.16 -14.70
C TYR A 1001 21.89 12.45 -15.94
N LYS A 1002 21.27 12.46 -17.12
CA LYS A 1002 21.96 12.75 -18.39
C LYS A 1002 22.50 14.17 -18.43
N ILE A 1003 21.66 15.16 -18.10
CA ILE A 1003 22.03 16.58 -18.04
C ILE A 1003 23.15 16.79 -17.03
N LEU A 1004 23.03 16.15 -15.87
CA LEU A 1004 24.02 16.23 -14.80
C LEU A 1004 25.39 15.72 -15.25
N ALA A 1005 25.44 14.54 -15.89
CA ALA A 1005 26.70 14.00 -16.40
C ALA A 1005 27.38 14.93 -17.41
N LEU A 1006 26.61 15.49 -18.35
CA LEU A 1006 27.15 16.42 -19.34
C LEU A 1006 27.69 17.68 -18.68
N ASN A 1007 26.93 18.28 -17.76
CA ASN A 1007 27.38 19.45 -17.02
C ASN A 1007 28.63 19.14 -16.18
N SER A 1008 28.68 18.01 -15.49
CA SER A 1008 29.85 17.59 -14.71
C SER A 1008 31.09 17.38 -15.57
N LEU A 1009 30.95 16.80 -16.77
CA LEU A 1009 32.08 16.61 -17.68
C LEU A 1009 32.57 17.96 -18.26
N ILE A 1010 31.66 18.87 -18.60
CA ILE A 1010 32.00 20.22 -19.06
C ILE A 1010 32.73 20.99 -17.95
N THR A 1011 32.21 20.96 -16.73
CA THR A 1011 32.84 21.60 -15.55
C THR A 1011 34.20 20.99 -15.23
N ALA A 1012 34.34 19.66 -15.30
CA ALA A 1012 35.62 18.99 -15.06
C ALA A 1012 36.67 19.40 -16.10
N TYR A 1013 36.29 19.59 -17.37
CA TYR A 1013 37.18 20.14 -18.39
C TYR A 1013 37.56 21.60 -18.11
N GLY A 1014 36.59 22.43 -17.72
CA GLY A 1014 36.83 23.83 -17.33
C GLY A 1014 37.82 23.98 -16.17
N LEU A 1015 37.62 23.21 -15.10
CA LEU A 1015 38.47 23.24 -13.90
C LEU A 1015 39.83 22.54 -14.07
N SER A 1016 40.06 21.83 -15.18
CA SER A 1016 41.34 21.15 -15.44
C SER A 1016 42.16 21.82 -16.54
N VAL A 1017 41.69 21.76 -17.79
CA VAL A 1017 42.46 22.23 -18.94
C VAL A 1017 42.39 23.75 -19.07
N LEU A 1018 41.19 24.34 -18.96
CA LEU A 1018 41.01 25.79 -19.11
C LEU A 1018 41.60 26.56 -17.93
N TYR A 1019 41.56 25.99 -16.73
CA TYR A 1019 42.26 26.53 -15.57
C TYR A 1019 43.77 26.71 -15.83
N LEU A 1020 44.42 25.74 -16.49
CA LEU A 1020 45.85 25.85 -16.83
C LEU A 1020 46.15 26.97 -17.82
N ASP A 1021 45.17 27.35 -18.64
CA ASP A 1021 45.25 28.46 -19.59
C ASP A 1021 44.89 29.82 -18.94
N GLY A 1022 44.71 29.86 -17.61
CA GLY A 1022 44.45 31.07 -16.83
C GLY A 1022 42.98 31.52 -16.85
N VAL A 1023 42.06 30.61 -17.19
CA VAL A 1023 40.62 30.90 -17.22
C VAL A 1023 40.01 30.77 -15.83
N LYS A 1024 39.39 31.84 -15.34
CA LYS A 1024 38.63 31.87 -14.08
C LYS A 1024 37.30 32.60 -14.28
N LEU A 1025 36.28 32.15 -13.57
CA LEU A 1025 34.98 32.83 -13.53
C LEU A 1025 34.93 33.76 -12.31
N GLY A 1026 34.32 34.93 -12.47
CA GLY A 1026 34.08 35.86 -11.35
C GLY A 1026 32.95 35.39 -10.43
N ASP A 1027 32.90 35.91 -9.20
CA ASP A 1027 31.88 35.57 -8.19
C ASP A 1027 30.44 35.85 -8.68
N THR A 1028 30.26 36.98 -9.36
CA THR A 1028 28.97 37.42 -9.91
C THR A 1028 28.50 36.50 -11.04
N GLN A 1029 29.43 36.16 -11.94
CA GLN A 1029 29.22 35.24 -13.06
C GLN A 1029 28.84 33.83 -12.57
N ALA A 1030 29.56 33.29 -11.60
CA ALA A 1030 29.30 31.97 -11.01
C ALA A 1030 27.95 31.93 -10.27
N THR A 1031 27.61 32.99 -9.52
CA THR A 1031 26.34 33.04 -8.77
C THR A 1031 25.13 33.11 -9.71
N ILE A 1032 25.17 33.94 -10.75
CA ILE A 1032 24.06 34.10 -11.70
C ILE A 1032 23.86 32.82 -12.52
N SER A 1033 24.95 32.24 -13.05
CA SER A 1033 24.87 30.97 -13.79
C SER A 1033 24.31 29.85 -12.92
N GLY A 1034 24.79 29.69 -11.68
CA GLY A 1034 24.26 28.71 -10.72
C GLY A 1034 22.77 28.89 -10.42
N MET A 1035 22.31 30.13 -10.21
CA MET A 1035 20.89 30.42 -9.96
C MET A 1035 20.02 30.10 -11.18
N LEU A 1036 20.45 30.43 -12.40
CA LEU A 1036 19.71 30.15 -13.63
C LEU A 1036 19.59 28.65 -13.90
N ILE A 1037 20.66 27.89 -13.66
CA ILE A 1037 20.67 26.43 -13.74
C ILE A 1037 19.67 25.83 -12.74
N ALA A 1038 19.68 26.30 -11.48
CA ALA A 1038 18.77 25.83 -10.44
C ALA A 1038 17.29 26.06 -10.81
N VAL A 1039 16.98 27.22 -11.41
CA VAL A 1039 15.62 27.52 -11.92
C VAL A 1039 15.22 26.57 -13.06
N CYS A 1040 16.15 26.26 -13.98
CA CYS A 1040 15.88 25.32 -15.06
C CYS A 1040 15.59 23.91 -14.53
N PHE A 1041 16.36 23.42 -13.56
CA PHE A 1041 16.11 22.13 -12.91
C PHE A 1041 14.77 22.09 -12.17
N LEU A 1042 14.39 23.18 -11.50
CA LEU A 1042 13.09 23.29 -10.87
C LEU A 1042 11.96 23.10 -11.89
N PHE A 1043 12.04 23.70 -13.08
CA PHE A 1043 11.01 23.56 -14.12
C PHE A 1043 11.01 22.22 -14.86
N ILE A 1044 12.13 21.47 -14.86
CA ILE A 1044 12.15 20.09 -15.37
C ILE A 1044 11.29 19.19 -14.49
N SER A 1045 11.38 19.36 -13.18
CA SER A 1045 10.68 18.56 -12.18
C SER A 1045 9.16 18.73 -12.18
N THR A 1046 8.63 19.77 -12.84
CA THR A 1046 7.18 20.09 -12.89
C THR A 1046 6.49 19.55 -14.14
N SER A 1047 7.19 18.71 -14.92
CA SER A 1047 6.65 18.08 -16.13
C SER A 1047 5.43 17.21 -15.83
N LYS A 1048 4.38 17.33 -16.66
CA LYS A 1048 3.12 16.58 -16.49
C LYS A 1048 3.08 15.32 -17.36
N PRO A 1049 2.45 14.23 -16.88
CA PRO A 1049 2.23 13.03 -17.68
C PRO A 1049 1.15 13.25 -18.75
N LEU A 1050 1.19 12.45 -19.83
CA LEU A 1050 0.12 12.41 -20.82
C LEU A 1050 -1.06 11.55 -20.34
N MET A 1051 -2.25 11.86 -20.86
CA MET A 1051 -3.48 11.15 -20.47
C MET A 1051 -3.55 9.72 -21.01
N LYS A 1052 -2.95 9.43 -22.17
CA LYS A 1052 -2.95 8.09 -22.77
C LYS A 1052 -1.67 7.34 -22.42
N LEU A 1053 -1.78 6.06 -22.08
CA LEU A 1053 -0.64 5.17 -21.91
C LEU A 1053 -0.03 4.82 -23.26
N ALA A 1054 1.26 5.10 -23.43
CA ALA A 1054 2.00 4.70 -24.61
C ALA A 1054 2.24 3.18 -24.63
N ASN A 1055 2.29 2.58 -25.82
CA ASN A 1055 2.69 1.18 -25.98
C ASN A 1055 4.18 0.97 -25.64
N LYS A 1056 5.03 1.93 -26.01
CA LYS A 1056 6.47 1.88 -25.69
C LYS A 1056 6.69 2.04 -24.19
N ARG A 1057 7.61 1.27 -23.62
CA ARG A 1057 8.07 1.41 -22.23
C ARG A 1057 9.29 2.34 -22.14
N PRO A 1058 9.48 3.08 -21.04
CA PRO A 1058 10.73 3.79 -20.81
C PRO A 1058 11.87 2.80 -20.57
N ASN A 1059 13.11 3.21 -20.86
CA ASN A 1059 14.28 2.38 -20.58
C ASN A 1059 14.32 2.08 -19.07
N PRO A 1060 14.49 0.82 -18.65
CA PRO A 1060 14.49 0.47 -17.23
C PRO A 1060 15.82 0.80 -16.55
N ASN A 1061 16.93 0.78 -17.31
CA ASN A 1061 18.28 0.90 -16.74
C ASN A 1061 18.96 2.20 -17.19
N LEU A 1062 19.76 2.77 -16.29
CA LEU A 1062 20.53 3.99 -16.56
C LEU A 1062 21.63 3.73 -17.60
N PHE A 1063 22.31 2.59 -17.49
CA PHE A 1063 23.35 2.14 -18.42
C PHE A 1063 22.75 1.43 -19.64
N SER A 1064 22.17 2.22 -20.54
CA SER A 1064 21.83 1.75 -21.89
C SER A 1064 22.91 2.22 -22.89
N PRO A 1065 23.21 1.44 -23.95
CA PRO A 1065 24.14 1.86 -25.01
C PRO A 1065 23.75 3.23 -25.58
N TYR A 1066 22.44 3.43 -25.75
CA TYR A 1066 21.85 4.71 -26.12
C TYR A 1066 22.25 5.87 -25.19
N MET A 1067 22.12 5.71 -23.87
CA MET A 1067 22.43 6.78 -22.90
C MET A 1067 23.93 7.13 -22.93
N MET A 1068 24.80 6.12 -22.91
CA MET A 1068 26.26 6.33 -22.88
C MET A 1068 26.77 6.97 -24.16
N CYS A 1069 26.34 6.47 -25.32
CA CYS A 1069 26.76 7.01 -26.62
C CYS A 1069 26.32 8.47 -26.79
N SER A 1070 25.10 8.80 -26.36
CA SER A 1070 24.58 10.16 -26.42
C SER A 1070 25.38 11.13 -25.53
N ILE A 1071 25.69 10.73 -24.28
CA ILE A 1071 26.52 11.56 -23.37
C ILE A 1071 27.91 11.80 -23.97
N LEU A 1072 28.59 10.75 -24.46
CA LEU A 1072 29.95 10.87 -24.98
C LEU A 1072 30.04 11.70 -26.27
N LEU A 1073 29.10 11.52 -27.20
CA LEU A 1073 29.10 12.28 -28.46
C LEU A 1073 28.71 13.75 -28.26
N GLN A 1074 27.72 14.04 -27.40
CA GLN A 1074 27.40 15.42 -27.05
C GLN A 1074 28.57 16.09 -26.34
N PHE A 1075 29.20 15.41 -25.38
CA PHE A 1075 30.41 15.92 -24.72
C PHE A 1075 31.55 16.18 -25.71
N ALA A 1076 31.77 15.31 -26.69
CA ALA A 1076 32.79 15.52 -27.72
C ALA A 1076 32.50 16.77 -28.58
N LEU A 1077 31.24 17.01 -28.98
CA LEU A 1077 30.86 18.20 -29.71
C LEU A 1077 31.09 19.48 -28.88
N HIS A 1078 30.59 19.47 -27.64
CA HIS A 1078 30.79 20.53 -26.66
C HIS A 1078 32.28 20.86 -26.49
N LEU A 1079 33.12 19.83 -26.38
CA LEU A 1079 34.57 19.95 -26.28
C LEU A 1079 35.19 20.58 -27.54
N VAL A 1080 34.75 20.19 -28.74
CA VAL A 1080 35.24 20.78 -29.99
C VAL A 1080 34.88 22.26 -30.08
N CYS A 1081 33.66 22.64 -29.71
CA CYS A 1081 33.22 24.03 -29.79
C CYS A 1081 33.95 24.94 -28.77
N ILE A 1082 34.16 24.46 -27.53
CA ILE A 1082 34.91 25.23 -26.52
C ILE A 1082 36.40 25.35 -26.90
N ILE A 1083 37.03 24.29 -27.42
CA ILE A 1083 38.42 24.33 -27.91
C ILE A 1083 38.56 25.32 -29.07
N PHE A 1084 37.60 25.32 -30.00
CA PHE A 1084 37.59 26.25 -31.13
C PHE A 1084 37.56 27.71 -30.68
N ILE A 1085 36.66 28.06 -29.76
CA ILE A 1085 36.56 29.43 -29.22
C ILE A 1085 37.79 29.83 -28.42
N VAL A 1086 38.34 28.92 -27.61
CA VAL A 1086 39.58 29.16 -26.85
C VAL A 1086 40.73 29.43 -27.81
N HIS A 1087 40.88 28.63 -28.87
CA HIS A 1087 41.91 28.84 -29.89
C HIS A 1087 41.75 30.21 -30.58
N GLN A 1088 40.53 30.57 -30.99
CA GLN A 1088 40.25 31.87 -31.62
C GLN A 1088 40.49 33.06 -30.69
N SER A 1089 40.28 32.88 -29.39
CA SER A 1089 40.55 33.87 -28.35
C SER A 1089 42.06 34.02 -28.12
N GLN A 1090 42.79 32.91 -28.02
CA GLN A 1090 44.24 32.89 -27.82
C GLN A 1090 45.00 33.54 -28.98
N LEU A 1091 44.54 33.34 -30.23
CA LEU A 1091 45.12 34.00 -31.41
C LEU A 1091 45.07 35.54 -31.33
N ARG A 1092 44.10 36.10 -30.62
CA ARG A 1092 43.90 37.56 -30.47
C ARG A 1092 44.58 38.15 -29.24
N ILE A 1093 44.76 37.34 -28.19
CA ILE A 1093 45.44 37.75 -26.94
C ILE A 1093 46.97 37.77 -27.10
N GLY A 1094 47.53 36.98 -28.03
CA GLY A 1094 48.98 36.93 -28.28
C GLY A 1094 49.77 36.29 -27.12
N THR A 1095 50.92 36.87 -26.74
CA THR A 1095 51.82 36.35 -25.69
C THR A 1095 51.39 36.68 -24.25
N ASN A 1096 50.35 37.49 -24.05
CA ASN A 1096 49.89 37.91 -22.72
C ASN A 1096 48.93 36.88 -22.12
N ARG A 1097 49.46 35.70 -21.76
CA ARG A 1097 48.67 34.69 -21.03
C ARG A 1097 48.53 35.12 -19.57
N PRO A 1098 47.30 35.19 -19.02
CA PRO A 1098 47.10 35.47 -17.61
C PRO A 1098 47.70 34.36 -16.76
N ASP A 1099 48.35 34.73 -15.66
CA ASP A 1099 48.90 33.77 -14.71
C ASP A 1099 47.72 33.06 -14.00
N PRO A 1100 47.59 31.72 -14.10
CA PRO A 1100 46.53 30.99 -13.43
C PRO A 1100 46.54 31.13 -11.91
N ASP A 1101 47.64 31.52 -11.27
CA ASP A 1101 47.69 31.72 -9.82
C ASP A 1101 47.28 33.14 -9.37
N SER A 1102 47.05 34.10 -10.30
CA SER A 1102 46.62 35.47 -10.00
C SER A 1102 45.12 35.59 -9.68
N PRO A 1103 44.66 36.62 -8.93
CA PRO A 1103 43.23 36.86 -8.72
C PRO A 1103 42.49 37.09 -10.04
N PHE A 1104 41.17 36.92 -10.02
CA PHE A 1104 40.33 37.11 -11.20
C PHE A 1104 40.51 38.52 -11.77
N ALA A 1105 40.80 38.58 -13.08
CA ALA A 1105 40.80 39.80 -13.87
C ALA A 1105 39.95 39.59 -15.12
N PRO A 1106 39.10 40.56 -15.50
CA PRO A 1106 38.32 40.48 -16.73
C PRO A 1106 39.25 40.32 -17.94
N ASN A 1107 39.08 39.24 -18.69
CA ASN A 1107 39.85 39.00 -19.90
C ASN A 1107 38.94 38.46 -21.02
N LEU A 1108 39.41 38.58 -22.27
CA LEU A 1108 38.67 38.13 -23.44
C LEU A 1108 38.36 36.62 -23.38
N LEU A 1109 39.29 35.82 -22.86
CA LEU A 1109 39.17 34.37 -22.78
C LEU A 1109 38.09 33.93 -21.76
N ASN A 1110 38.03 34.58 -20.60
CA ASN A 1110 37.06 34.39 -19.51
C ASN A 1110 35.67 34.73 -20.02
N SER A 1111 35.54 35.87 -20.72
CA SER A 1111 34.26 36.32 -21.29
C SER A 1111 33.76 35.34 -22.36
N ALA A 1112 34.64 34.89 -23.26
CA ALA A 1112 34.30 33.93 -24.30
C ALA A 1112 33.95 32.54 -23.73
N VAL A 1113 34.73 32.04 -22.78
CA VAL A 1113 34.49 30.74 -22.11
C VAL A 1113 33.22 30.79 -21.26
N PHE A 1114 32.95 31.88 -20.54
CA PHE A 1114 31.72 32.04 -19.76
C PHE A 1114 30.47 31.99 -20.66
N LEU A 1115 30.46 32.76 -21.75
CA LEU A 1115 29.31 32.77 -22.68
C LEU A 1115 29.13 31.42 -23.36
N MET A 1116 30.22 30.78 -23.79
CA MET A 1116 30.16 29.45 -24.40
C MET A 1116 29.67 28.40 -23.40
N SER A 1117 30.19 28.41 -22.16
CA SER A 1117 29.79 27.45 -21.12
C SER A 1117 28.32 27.59 -20.73
N ASN A 1118 27.81 28.82 -20.59
CA ASN A 1118 26.39 29.06 -20.35
C ASN A 1118 25.53 28.58 -21.54
N ALA A 1119 25.96 28.83 -22.77
CA ALA A 1119 25.25 28.37 -23.96
C ALA A 1119 25.19 26.84 -24.03
N MET A 1120 26.30 26.14 -23.75
CA MET A 1120 26.38 24.68 -23.71
C MET A 1120 25.48 24.08 -22.62
N GLN A 1121 25.39 24.71 -21.44
CA GLN A 1121 24.48 24.29 -20.38
C GLN A 1121 23.02 24.39 -20.84
N VAL A 1122 22.62 25.50 -21.46
CA VAL A 1122 21.27 25.68 -22.00
C VAL A 1122 20.98 24.67 -23.13
N ALA A 1123 21.94 24.43 -24.02
CA ALA A 1123 21.82 23.44 -25.08
C ALA A 1123 21.61 22.03 -24.51
N THR A 1124 22.36 21.69 -23.45
CA THR A 1124 22.23 20.43 -22.71
C THR A 1124 20.82 20.24 -22.16
N PHE A 1125 20.21 21.28 -21.59
CA PHE A 1125 18.81 21.22 -21.12
C PHE A 1125 17.81 21.07 -22.27
N ALA A 1126 17.91 21.92 -23.29
CA ALA A 1126 16.95 21.99 -24.38
C ALA A 1126 16.93 20.70 -25.22
N VAL A 1127 18.10 20.12 -25.51
CA VAL A 1127 18.23 18.92 -26.35
C VAL A 1127 17.85 17.64 -25.60
N ASN A 1128 18.22 17.55 -24.32
CA ASN A 1128 18.04 16.32 -23.56
C ASN A 1128 16.67 16.18 -22.89
N TYR A 1129 15.86 17.24 -22.88
CA TYR A 1129 14.46 17.18 -22.47
C TYR A 1129 13.63 16.37 -23.48
N LYS A 1130 13.13 15.21 -23.06
CA LYS A 1130 12.24 14.37 -23.90
C LYS A 1130 10.81 14.40 -23.38
N GLY A 1131 9.90 14.81 -24.24
CA GLY A 1131 8.46 14.80 -23.97
C GLY A 1131 7.77 13.48 -24.34
N HIS A 1132 7.06 13.50 -25.47
CA HIS A 1132 6.30 12.36 -25.97
C HIS A 1132 7.17 11.10 -26.10
N PRO A 1133 6.62 9.91 -25.80
CA PRO A 1133 5.21 9.61 -25.59
C PRO A 1133 4.77 9.53 -24.11
N PHE A 1134 5.59 9.98 -23.15
CA PHE A 1134 5.33 9.78 -21.71
C PHE A 1134 4.90 11.05 -20.98
N MET A 1135 5.50 12.18 -21.36
CA MET A 1135 5.27 13.49 -20.74
C MET A 1135 5.05 14.55 -21.81
N GLN A 1136 4.63 15.73 -21.36
CA GLN A 1136 4.47 16.90 -22.21
C GLN A 1136 5.76 17.26 -22.96
N SER A 1137 5.63 17.76 -24.18
CA SER A 1137 6.78 18.24 -24.95
C SER A 1137 7.32 19.57 -24.41
N LEU A 1138 8.54 19.93 -24.82
CA LEU A 1138 9.16 21.19 -24.38
C LEU A 1138 8.28 22.41 -24.72
N SER A 1139 7.57 22.37 -25.86
CA SER A 1139 6.64 23.43 -26.28
C SER A 1139 5.37 23.52 -25.42
N GLU A 1140 4.97 22.42 -24.80
CA GLU A 1140 3.81 22.37 -23.91
C GLU A 1140 4.18 22.81 -22.47
N ASN A 1141 5.42 22.57 -22.04
CA ASN A 1141 5.95 23.03 -20.76
C ASN A 1141 6.39 24.50 -20.83
N LYS A 1142 5.41 25.41 -20.82
CA LYS A 1142 5.64 26.87 -20.96
C LYS A 1142 6.65 27.44 -19.94
N PRO A 1143 6.61 27.10 -18.64
CA PRO A 1143 7.60 27.61 -17.68
C PRO A 1143 9.04 27.28 -18.07
N LEU A 1144 9.32 26.02 -18.43
CA LEU A 1144 10.66 25.60 -18.84
C LEU A 1144 11.07 26.25 -20.17
N LEU A 1145 10.15 26.32 -21.13
CA LEU A 1145 10.42 26.94 -22.43
C LEU A 1145 10.78 28.43 -22.28
N TYR A 1146 10.03 29.19 -21.48
CA TYR A 1146 10.31 30.61 -21.25
C TYR A 1146 11.63 30.81 -20.50
N ALA A 1147 11.93 29.97 -19.51
CA ALA A 1147 13.21 30.04 -18.81
C ALA A 1147 14.39 29.78 -19.76
N LEU A 1148 14.35 28.70 -20.54
CA LEU A 1148 15.42 28.37 -21.49
C LEU A 1148 15.56 29.43 -22.59
N SER A 1149 14.44 29.92 -23.14
CA SER A 1149 14.46 30.98 -24.16
C SER A 1149 15.02 32.28 -23.61
N PHE A 1150 14.70 32.62 -22.35
CA PHE A 1150 15.24 33.79 -21.68
C PHE A 1150 16.76 33.68 -21.47
N VAL A 1151 17.25 32.55 -20.95
CA VAL A 1151 18.70 32.38 -20.72
C VAL A 1151 19.47 32.33 -22.04
N TRP A 1152 18.95 31.64 -23.06
CA TRP A 1152 19.59 31.60 -24.37
C TRP A 1152 19.60 32.97 -25.05
N GLY A 1153 18.47 33.69 -25.00
CA GLY A 1153 18.35 35.05 -25.53
C GLY A 1153 19.26 36.04 -24.81
N LEU A 1154 19.38 35.93 -23.48
CA LEU A 1154 20.34 36.71 -22.69
C LEU A 1154 21.77 36.39 -23.12
N GLY A 1155 22.14 35.11 -23.27
CA GLY A 1155 23.46 34.72 -23.74
C GLY A 1155 23.81 35.29 -25.12
N LEU A 1156 22.87 35.27 -26.07
CA LEU A 1156 23.05 35.87 -27.39
C LEU A 1156 23.14 37.40 -27.33
N LEU A 1157 22.33 38.05 -26.49
CA LEU A 1157 22.36 39.50 -26.32
C LEU A 1157 23.70 39.96 -25.73
N LEU A 1158 24.25 39.20 -24.77
CA LEU A 1158 25.59 39.44 -24.22
C LEU A 1158 26.67 39.18 -25.29
N ALA A 1159 26.54 38.13 -26.10
CA ALA A 1159 27.50 37.79 -27.15
C ALA A 1159 27.52 38.78 -28.34
N THR A 1160 26.40 39.49 -28.58
CA THR A 1160 26.28 40.50 -29.64
C THR A 1160 26.58 41.92 -29.17
N GLU A 1161 26.74 42.12 -27.85
CA GLU A 1161 27.06 43.41 -27.20
C GLU A 1161 26.04 44.51 -27.46
N ILE A 1162 24.76 44.15 -27.61
CA ILE A 1162 23.68 45.11 -27.88
C ILE A 1162 23.44 46.05 -26.69
N ILE A 1163 23.68 45.57 -25.45
CA ILE A 1163 23.50 46.34 -24.21
C ILE A 1163 24.83 46.41 -23.42
N PRO A 1164 25.70 47.39 -23.72
CA PRO A 1164 27.00 47.55 -23.03
C PRO A 1164 26.92 47.66 -21.49
N PRO A 1165 25.92 48.36 -20.89
CA PRO A 1165 25.80 48.43 -19.44
C PRO A 1165 25.66 47.05 -18.77
N LEU A 1166 24.95 46.13 -19.44
CA LEU A 1166 24.73 44.78 -18.93
C LEU A 1166 26.02 43.94 -18.98
N ASN A 1167 26.83 44.12 -20.02
CA ASN A 1167 28.14 43.49 -20.14
C ASN A 1167 29.09 43.98 -19.04
N SER A 1168 29.08 45.29 -18.74
CA SER A 1168 29.90 45.86 -17.67
C SER A 1168 29.50 45.35 -16.27
N MET A 1169 28.20 45.14 -16.02
CA MET A 1169 27.69 44.57 -14.77
C MET A 1169 28.15 43.12 -14.55
N LEU A 1170 28.31 42.36 -15.64
CA LEU A 1170 28.78 40.97 -15.62
C LEU A 1170 30.30 40.84 -15.79
N GLU A 1171 31.05 41.95 -15.72
CA GLU A 1171 32.51 41.96 -15.87
C GLU A 1171 32.99 41.33 -17.18
N LEU A 1172 32.19 41.48 -18.26
CA LEU A 1172 32.52 40.99 -19.60
C LEU A 1172 33.36 42.04 -20.35
N VAL A 1173 34.43 41.57 -21.00
CA VAL A 1173 35.33 42.40 -21.81
C VAL A 1173 34.76 42.60 -23.21
N GLU A 1174 34.89 43.83 -23.73
CA GLU A 1174 34.49 44.16 -25.10
C GLU A 1174 35.27 43.36 -26.15
N PHE A 1175 34.57 42.82 -27.14
CA PHE A 1175 35.16 42.00 -28.18
C PHE A 1175 35.92 42.84 -29.21
N PRO A 1176 37.17 42.48 -29.53
CA PRO A 1176 38.04 43.32 -30.37
C PRO A 1176 37.63 43.40 -31.84
N ASP A 1177 37.00 42.34 -32.39
CA ASP A 1177 36.63 42.26 -33.81
C ASP A 1177 35.14 41.90 -34.00
N SER A 1178 34.53 42.43 -35.06
CA SER A 1178 33.22 41.97 -35.56
C SER A 1178 33.26 40.51 -36.03
N THR A 1179 34.41 40.04 -36.55
CA THR A 1179 34.60 38.63 -36.95
C THR A 1179 34.59 37.69 -35.74
N PHE A 1180 35.13 38.13 -34.60
CA PHE A 1180 35.14 37.32 -33.38
C PHE A 1180 33.72 37.15 -32.83
N ARG A 1181 32.92 38.22 -32.85
CA ARG A 1181 31.48 38.16 -32.53
C ARG A 1181 30.73 37.17 -33.41
N LEU A 1182 31.00 37.16 -34.71
CA LEU A 1182 30.39 36.20 -35.64
C LEU A 1182 30.81 34.75 -35.32
N TYR A 1183 32.09 34.51 -35.01
CA TYR A 1183 32.55 33.19 -34.59
C TYR A 1183 31.92 32.74 -33.27
N MET A 1184 31.76 33.63 -32.29
CA MET A 1184 31.08 33.34 -31.03
C MET A 1184 29.62 32.94 -31.25
N VAL A 1185 28.86 33.75 -31.99
CA VAL A 1185 27.45 33.45 -32.29
C VAL A 1185 27.33 32.18 -33.14
N GLY A 1186 28.21 32.00 -34.13
CA GLY A 1186 28.25 30.80 -34.97
C GLY A 1186 28.53 29.53 -34.15
N ALA A 1187 29.47 29.57 -33.20
CA ALA A 1187 29.77 28.44 -32.33
C ALA A 1187 28.60 28.09 -31.40
N ILE A 1188 27.91 29.09 -30.82
CA ILE A 1188 26.72 28.89 -29.97
C ILE A 1188 25.59 28.19 -30.76
N ILE A 1189 25.36 28.61 -31.99
CA ILE A 1189 24.31 28.01 -32.85
C ILE A 1189 24.73 26.60 -33.28
N LEU A 1190 25.99 26.41 -33.67
CA LEU A 1190 26.53 25.11 -34.07
C LEU A 1190 26.43 24.08 -32.94
N ASP A 1191 26.75 24.48 -31.71
CA ASP A 1191 26.66 23.63 -30.52
C ASP A 1191 25.23 23.12 -30.28
N LEU A 1192 24.26 24.02 -30.31
CA LEU A 1192 22.85 23.68 -30.11
C LEU A 1192 22.32 22.74 -31.21
N VAL A 1193 22.57 23.08 -32.48
CA VAL A 1193 22.07 22.31 -33.64
C VAL A 1193 22.78 20.96 -33.73
N GLY A 1194 24.09 20.93 -33.51
CA GLY A 1194 24.89 19.71 -33.51
C GLY A 1194 24.48 18.76 -32.38
N ALA A 1195 24.28 19.26 -31.17
CA ALA A 1195 23.86 18.45 -30.03
C ALA A 1195 22.48 17.83 -30.29
N TRP A 1196 21.56 18.62 -30.86
CA TRP A 1196 20.24 18.14 -31.28
C TRP A 1196 20.32 17.03 -32.33
N PHE A 1197 21.18 17.20 -33.34
CA PHE A 1197 21.38 16.20 -34.39
C PHE A 1197 21.93 14.89 -33.83
N ILE A 1198 22.98 14.97 -32.99
CA ILE A 1198 23.57 13.81 -32.31
C ILE A 1198 22.52 13.05 -31.51
N GLU A 1199 21.71 13.76 -30.72
CA GLU A 1199 20.67 13.13 -29.90
C GLU A 1199 19.62 12.40 -30.75
N LYS A 1200 19.22 12.99 -31.87
CA LYS A 1200 18.28 12.37 -32.80
C LYS A 1200 18.85 11.12 -33.44
N VAL A 1201 20.09 11.16 -33.91
CA VAL A 1201 20.79 10.02 -34.51
C VAL A 1201 20.93 8.89 -33.49
N CYS A 1202 21.43 9.18 -32.28
CA CYS A 1202 21.53 8.18 -31.21
C CYS A 1202 20.16 7.57 -30.88
N SER A 1203 19.11 8.39 -30.80
CA SER A 1203 17.76 7.91 -30.45
C SER A 1203 17.11 7.07 -31.55
N VAL A 1204 17.56 7.16 -32.80
CA VAL A 1204 17.03 6.34 -33.91
C VAL A 1204 17.84 5.04 -34.03
N LEU A 1205 19.17 5.11 -33.93
CA LEU A 1205 20.05 3.97 -34.15
C LEU A 1205 20.15 2.99 -32.96
N LEU A 1206 20.15 3.50 -31.73
CA LEU A 1206 20.51 2.71 -30.53
C LEU A 1206 19.33 2.44 -29.58
N LYS A 1207 18.13 2.89 -29.95
CA LYS A 1207 16.93 2.80 -29.11
C LYS A 1207 16.07 1.57 -29.41
N ASN A 1208 16.22 0.99 -30.60
CA ASN A 1208 15.71 -0.34 -30.94
C ASN A 1208 16.76 -1.38 -30.49
#